data_AF-A0A941CCF3-F1
#
_entry.id   AF-A0A941CCF3-F1
#
_cell.length_a   1.000
_cell.length_b   1.000
_cell.length_c   1.000
_cell.angle_alpha   90.00
_cell.angle_beta   90.00
_cell.angle_gamma   90.00
#
_symmetry.space_group_name_H-M   'P 1'
#
loop_
_entity.id
_entity.type
_entity.pdbx_description
1 polymer ?
#
loop_
_entity_poly.entity_id
_entity_poly.type
_entity_poly.pdbx_seq_one_letter_code
_entity_poly.pdbx_strand_id
1 'polypeptide(L)'
;MSKPILLLFLITFSFLTTAQQAYNTKNAVVSMADLKNNIYTKDSTANAFYIYEKGYSRVENGGRYNLLTNYEAKIKILNEQGFKKATVEVYLYQNKNNKEKIRDIVAYTHNLENNKIVKTKVDKKQIFREKYNERYTVVKFTFPNLKPGSVLTYKYQTESPFMYNFNGWDFQDDIPKMYSEFTADLPGNYIYNIRLIGPLKLKTNESKIIRECLDVRTGTADCSHNVYTMENIPAFEEEEHMTAKKNYFSRIEYELKEFKGFDGKNKKYTETWKNVDNELKKEQTIGLQLKKINITKDILPDNIQSKPNDLTKAKSIYNYIADNYKWNEKYQIFRNNESSLVKKVIENKTGNVSGINILLHNTLKEQGFKVNSVLLSTRTNGYPTKLHPVISDFNYLVVQLSLDDKTYLLDATENTLEFGQLPFRCLNQYGRLLDFKNGSSWVDIKPQRNSSYFFREELILDNNLVLKGKAKHISTGYHSYDKRKKFDQINKESFITNIKKQNESVAITDFSIKNEKDTEKPFEEEFTFRRNIEEIDNEIYIKPFTRPFFKENPFRLNERTYPVDFGYQNSYTYLISIEIPEGYDFIDIPKNIGYTIPNKLGTVKIGFQRNGNKLMLNHRIAFNSSYYPSEYYSILKEFFNLIVQIENDTLITVKKTS
;
A
#
# COMPACT_ATOMS: atom_id res chain seq x y z
N MET A 1 -28.08 -74.00 44.08
CA MET A 1 -29.44 -73.82 43.52
C MET A 1 -29.61 -72.35 43.14
N SER A 2 -30.19 -72.08 41.96
CA SER A 2 -30.80 -70.80 41.48
C SER A 2 -29.93 -69.54 41.47
N LYS A 3 -29.77 -68.74 40.41
CA LYS A 3 -30.45 -68.52 39.11
C LYS A 3 -29.47 -67.74 38.20
N PRO A 4 -29.56 -67.83 36.86
CA PRO A 4 -28.90 -66.90 35.94
C PRO A 4 -29.87 -65.79 35.50
N ILE A 5 -29.39 -64.56 35.32
CA ILE A 5 -30.07 -63.53 34.52
C ILE A 5 -29.07 -62.84 33.60
N LEU A 6 -29.44 -62.88 32.33
CA LEU A 6 -28.89 -62.31 31.11
C LEU A 6 -29.02 -60.78 31.11
N LEU A 7 -28.02 -60.03 30.64
CA LEU A 7 -28.28 -58.70 30.09
C LEU A 7 -27.41 -58.40 28.86
N LEU A 8 -28.12 -58.15 27.77
CA LEU A 8 -27.74 -57.63 26.46
C LEU A 8 -26.86 -56.36 26.56
N PHE A 9 -25.77 -56.30 25.80
CA PHE A 9 -25.25 -55.02 25.30
C PHE A 9 -24.95 -55.16 23.80
N LEU A 10 -25.84 -54.55 23.01
CA LEU A 10 -25.83 -54.56 21.55
C LEU A 10 -24.71 -53.65 21.03
N ILE A 11 -23.96 -54.21 20.08
CA ILE A 11 -22.99 -53.53 19.21
C ILE A 11 -23.76 -52.58 18.28
N THR A 12 -23.54 -51.27 18.42
CA THR A 12 -23.82 -50.27 17.37
C THR A 12 -22.54 -49.52 17.05
N PHE A 13 -21.80 -50.08 16.10
CA PHE A 13 -20.71 -49.41 15.40
C PHE A 13 -21.36 -48.38 14.44
N SER A 14 -21.64 -47.19 14.96
CA SER A 14 -22.05 -46.06 14.14
C SER A 14 -20.85 -45.62 13.30
N PHE A 15 -20.80 -46.10 12.06
CA PHE A 15 -20.04 -45.45 10.99
C PHE A 15 -20.54 -44.01 10.88
N LEU A 16 -19.85 -43.07 11.54
CA LEU A 16 -19.86 -41.66 11.16
C LEU A 16 -19.17 -41.58 9.80
N THR A 17 -19.91 -41.89 8.74
CA THR A 17 -19.57 -41.40 7.41
C THR A 17 -19.67 -39.89 7.47
N THR A 18 -18.54 -39.22 7.70
CA THR A 18 -18.37 -37.84 7.26
C THR A 18 -18.48 -37.86 5.74
N ALA A 19 -19.69 -37.85 5.21
CA ALA A 19 -19.92 -37.47 3.82
C ALA A 19 -19.35 -36.05 3.71
N GLN A 20 -18.15 -35.92 3.13
CA GLN A 20 -17.54 -34.62 2.90
C GLN A 20 -18.55 -33.77 2.13
N GLN A 21 -19.10 -32.75 2.81
CA GLN A 21 -19.90 -31.68 2.24
C GLN A 21 -19.01 -30.77 1.40
N ALA A 22 -18.41 -31.32 0.34
CA ALA A 22 -17.49 -30.63 -0.52
C ALA A 22 -18.25 -29.91 -1.63
N TYR A 23 -17.98 -28.61 -1.77
CA TYR A 23 -18.38 -27.85 -2.94
C TYR A 23 -17.79 -28.47 -4.22
N ASN A 24 -18.49 -28.38 -5.35
CA ASN A 24 -18.01 -28.88 -6.63
C ASN A 24 -16.98 -27.90 -7.23
N THR A 25 -15.69 -28.10 -6.93
CA THR A 25 -14.57 -27.28 -7.43
C THR A 25 -14.07 -27.70 -8.82
N LYS A 26 -14.68 -28.72 -9.46
CA LYS A 26 -14.17 -29.27 -10.73
C LYS A 26 -14.63 -28.50 -11.97
N ASN A 27 -15.75 -27.79 -11.88
CA ASN A 27 -16.35 -27.04 -12.98
C ASN A 27 -17.43 -26.06 -12.45
N ALA A 28 -17.95 -25.21 -13.34
CA ALA A 28 -19.01 -24.27 -12.98
C ALA A 28 -20.42 -24.86 -12.91
N VAL A 29 -20.61 -26.18 -13.04
CA VAL A 29 -21.92 -26.81 -12.87
C VAL A 29 -22.29 -26.74 -11.38
N VAL A 30 -23.46 -26.15 -11.08
CA VAL A 30 -23.98 -26.04 -9.72
C VAL A 30 -24.53 -27.39 -9.27
N SER A 31 -23.96 -27.92 -8.19
CA SER A 31 -24.43 -29.14 -7.55
C SER A 31 -25.44 -28.83 -6.43
N MET A 32 -26.18 -29.84 -5.98
CA MET A 32 -27.05 -29.70 -4.81
C MET A 32 -26.24 -29.35 -3.54
N ALA A 33 -25.00 -29.85 -3.43
CA ALA A 33 -24.11 -29.53 -2.30
C ALA A 33 -23.71 -28.05 -2.28
N ASP A 34 -23.48 -27.45 -3.45
CA ASP A 34 -23.12 -26.02 -3.56
C ASP A 34 -24.21 -25.11 -2.97
N LEU A 35 -25.48 -25.49 -3.15
CA LEU A 35 -26.63 -24.73 -2.64
C LEU A 35 -26.95 -25.04 -1.18
N LYS A 36 -26.84 -26.30 -0.74
CA LYS A 36 -27.14 -26.71 0.64
C LYS A 36 -26.09 -26.26 1.65
N ASN A 37 -24.81 -26.21 1.26
CA ASN A 37 -23.74 -25.77 2.16
C ASN A 37 -23.63 -24.24 2.17
N ASN A 38 -23.68 -23.64 3.37
CA ASN A 38 -23.61 -22.20 3.61
C ASN A 38 -22.45 -21.82 4.55
N ILE A 39 -21.41 -22.64 4.65
CA ILE A 39 -20.25 -22.38 5.50
C ILE A 39 -18.98 -22.50 4.68
N TYR A 40 -18.10 -21.51 4.79
CA TYR A 40 -16.72 -21.61 4.31
C TYR A 40 -15.77 -21.79 5.49
N THR A 41 -15.31 -23.02 5.71
CA THR A 41 -14.54 -23.39 6.92
C THR A 41 -13.14 -22.78 6.98
N LYS A 42 -12.59 -22.32 5.85
CA LYS A 42 -11.27 -21.70 5.79
C LYS A 42 -11.27 -20.20 6.09
N ASP A 43 -12.45 -19.58 6.06
CA ASP A 43 -12.62 -18.19 6.42
C ASP A 43 -14.09 -17.98 6.85
N SER A 44 -14.30 -17.96 8.16
CA SER A 44 -15.62 -17.75 8.76
C SER A 44 -16.14 -16.31 8.62
N THR A 45 -15.28 -15.38 8.21
CA THR A 45 -15.64 -13.97 8.00
C THR A 45 -16.06 -13.68 6.56
N ALA A 46 -15.88 -14.64 5.65
CA ALA A 46 -16.26 -14.52 4.25
C ALA A 46 -17.78 -14.31 4.10
N ASN A 47 -18.16 -13.31 3.31
CA ASN A 47 -19.56 -13.04 2.94
C ASN A 47 -19.96 -13.69 1.61
N ALA A 48 -18.96 -14.01 0.79
CA ALA A 48 -19.06 -14.73 -0.48
C ALA A 48 -17.69 -15.31 -0.81
N PHE A 49 -17.61 -16.30 -1.69
CA PHE A 49 -16.35 -16.88 -2.15
C PHE A 49 -16.50 -17.56 -3.51
N TYR A 50 -15.41 -17.68 -4.27
CA TYR A 50 -15.40 -18.47 -5.50
C TYR A 50 -15.26 -19.95 -5.15
N ILE A 51 -16.21 -20.77 -5.62
CA ILE A 51 -16.06 -22.23 -5.60
C ILE A 51 -15.11 -22.66 -6.72
N TYR A 52 -15.21 -22.02 -7.88
CA TYR A 52 -14.45 -22.34 -9.08
C TYR A 52 -14.28 -21.10 -9.96
N GLU A 53 -13.11 -20.96 -10.55
CA GLU A 53 -12.79 -19.94 -11.53
C GLU A 53 -11.80 -20.49 -12.56
N LYS A 54 -12.04 -20.24 -13.84
CA LYS A 54 -11.14 -20.65 -14.92
C LYS A 54 -11.04 -19.61 -16.03
N GLY A 55 -9.81 -19.35 -16.44
CA GLY A 55 -9.45 -18.58 -17.62
C GLY A 55 -8.76 -19.46 -18.66
N TYR A 56 -9.11 -19.28 -19.93
CA TYR A 56 -8.41 -19.92 -21.06
C TYR A 56 -8.14 -18.92 -22.17
N SER A 57 -6.88 -18.56 -22.35
CA SER A 57 -6.41 -17.64 -23.38
C SER A 57 -5.75 -18.39 -24.54
N ARG A 58 -6.12 -18.03 -25.77
CA ARG A 58 -5.53 -18.57 -27.02
C ARG A 58 -5.60 -17.55 -28.15
N VAL A 59 -4.76 -17.71 -29.16
CA VAL A 59 -4.86 -16.90 -30.39
C VAL A 59 -5.92 -17.49 -31.34
N GLU A 60 -6.77 -16.63 -31.89
CA GLU A 60 -7.78 -17.01 -32.89
C GLU A 60 -7.11 -17.55 -34.17
N ASN A 61 -7.49 -18.74 -34.61
CA ASN A 61 -7.01 -19.32 -35.87
C ASN A 61 -7.98 -18.97 -37.03
N GLY A 62 -7.46 -18.69 -38.23
CA GLY A 62 -8.24 -18.36 -39.43
C GLY A 62 -8.93 -16.98 -39.45
N GLY A 63 -8.77 -16.18 -38.39
CA GLY A 63 -9.40 -14.87 -38.22
C GLY A 63 -8.41 -13.70 -38.27
N ARG A 64 -8.55 -12.75 -37.32
CA ARG A 64 -7.62 -11.61 -37.19
C ARG A 64 -6.41 -11.93 -36.30
N TYR A 65 -6.30 -13.17 -35.85
CA TYR A 65 -5.28 -13.63 -34.89
C TYR A 65 -5.34 -12.82 -33.58
N ASN A 66 -6.56 -12.46 -33.17
CA ASN A 66 -6.81 -11.79 -31.91
C ASN A 66 -6.64 -12.77 -30.75
N LEU A 67 -6.24 -12.28 -29.58
CA LEU A 67 -6.23 -13.03 -28.34
C LEU A 67 -7.67 -13.23 -27.85
N LEU A 68 -8.10 -14.47 -27.76
CA LEU A 68 -9.39 -14.86 -27.19
C LEU A 68 -9.18 -15.34 -25.76
N THR A 69 -9.92 -14.80 -24.80
CA THR A 69 -9.92 -15.30 -23.41
C THR A 69 -11.32 -15.71 -23.01
N ASN A 70 -11.50 -17.01 -22.77
CA ASN A 70 -12.73 -17.56 -22.22
C ASN A 70 -12.63 -17.49 -20.69
N TYR A 71 -13.62 -16.89 -20.05
CA TYR A 71 -13.72 -16.80 -18.60
C TYR A 71 -14.95 -17.57 -18.13
N GLU A 72 -14.82 -18.34 -17.05
CA GLU A 72 -15.93 -19.02 -16.38
C GLU A 72 -15.73 -18.99 -14.86
N ALA A 73 -16.80 -18.69 -14.11
CA ALA A 73 -16.76 -18.69 -12.65
C ALA A 73 -18.05 -19.16 -12.00
N LYS A 74 -17.90 -19.63 -10.76
CA LYS A 74 -18.97 -20.03 -9.85
C LYS A 74 -18.72 -19.46 -8.45
N ILE A 75 -19.61 -18.58 -7.99
CA ILE A 75 -19.49 -17.84 -6.72
C ILE A 75 -20.61 -18.27 -5.78
N LYS A 76 -20.29 -18.56 -4.52
CA LYS A 76 -21.26 -18.76 -3.44
C LYS A 76 -21.49 -17.44 -2.70
N ILE A 77 -22.76 -17.07 -2.52
CA ILE A 77 -23.19 -15.96 -1.68
C ILE A 77 -23.63 -16.52 -0.33
N LEU A 78 -22.99 -16.12 0.76
CA LEU A 78 -23.28 -16.67 2.09
C LEU A 78 -24.37 -15.87 2.81
N ASN A 79 -24.33 -14.54 2.69
CA ASN A 79 -25.26 -13.63 3.37
C ASN A 79 -25.50 -12.36 2.52
N GLU A 80 -26.29 -11.42 3.06
CA GLU A 80 -26.66 -10.18 2.38
C GLU A 80 -25.46 -9.26 2.10
N GLN A 81 -24.44 -9.23 2.98
CA GLN A 81 -23.21 -8.47 2.73
C GLN A 81 -22.46 -9.01 1.50
N GLY A 82 -22.66 -10.29 1.17
CA GLY A 82 -22.16 -10.93 -0.04
C GLY A 82 -22.80 -10.42 -1.33
N PHE A 83 -23.97 -9.76 -1.27
CA PHE A 83 -24.68 -9.26 -2.47
C PHE A 83 -23.87 -8.23 -3.25
N LYS A 84 -22.89 -7.57 -2.63
CA LYS A 84 -21.90 -6.72 -3.33
C LYS A 84 -21.15 -7.45 -4.45
N LYS A 85 -21.07 -8.79 -4.40
CA LYS A 85 -20.43 -9.65 -5.41
C LYS A 85 -21.37 -10.09 -6.53
N ALA A 86 -22.63 -9.67 -6.49
CA ALA A 86 -23.62 -10.00 -7.50
C ALA A 86 -23.61 -9.06 -8.71
N THR A 87 -22.59 -8.21 -8.84
CA THR A 87 -22.40 -7.35 -10.00
C THR A 87 -21.02 -7.59 -10.55
N VAL A 88 -20.95 -7.98 -11.82
CA VAL A 88 -19.68 -8.23 -12.53
C VAL A 88 -19.40 -7.07 -13.46
N GLU A 89 -18.17 -6.58 -13.42
CA GLU A 89 -17.65 -5.51 -14.27
C GLU A 89 -16.46 -6.02 -15.07
N VAL A 90 -16.52 -5.89 -16.41
CA VAL A 90 -15.44 -6.28 -17.31
C VAL A 90 -14.95 -5.04 -18.05
N TYR A 91 -13.70 -4.66 -17.81
CA TYR A 91 -13.05 -3.49 -18.42
C TYR A 91 -12.39 -3.90 -19.75
N LEU A 92 -12.78 -3.24 -20.84
CA LEU A 92 -12.31 -3.49 -22.19
C LEU A 92 -11.41 -2.34 -22.65
N TYR A 93 -10.15 -2.64 -22.92
CA TYR A 93 -9.17 -1.66 -23.38
C TYR A 93 -9.45 -1.20 -24.82
N GLN A 94 -9.14 0.06 -25.10
CA GLN A 94 -9.21 0.65 -26.43
C GLN A 94 -8.10 1.69 -26.62
N ASN A 95 -7.68 1.85 -27.87
CA ASN A 95 -6.86 2.95 -28.32
C ASN A 95 -7.53 3.64 -29.53
N LYS A 96 -6.82 4.56 -30.20
CA LYS A 96 -7.38 5.31 -31.33
C LYS A 96 -7.86 4.43 -32.49
N ASN A 97 -7.27 3.25 -32.67
CA ASN A 97 -7.44 2.42 -33.87
C ASN A 97 -8.19 1.11 -33.61
N ASN A 98 -8.10 0.59 -32.38
CA ASN A 98 -8.58 -0.75 -32.03
C ASN A 98 -9.27 -0.73 -30.66
N LYS A 99 -10.11 -1.74 -30.42
CA LYS A 99 -10.80 -1.96 -29.15
C LYS A 99 -10.97 -3.44 -28.87
N GLU A 100 -10.94 -3.79 -27.59
CA GLU A 100 -11.34 -5.12 -27.12
C GLU A 100 -12.85 -5.29 -27.22
N LYS A 101 -13.29 -6.53 -27.37
CA LYS A 101 -14.70 -6.91 -27.42
C LYS A 101 -14.99 -7.97 -26.38
N ILE A 102 -16.24 -8.05 -25.97
CA ILE A 102 -16.77 -9.14 -25.14
C ILE A 102 -18.00 -9.73 -25.83
N ARG A 103 -18.08 -11.06 -25.86
CA ARG A 103 -19.13 -11.85 -26.49
C ARG A 103 -19.56 -12.99 -25.54
N ASP A 104 -20.65 -13.65 -25.90
CA ASP A 104 -21.12 -14.90 -25.26
C ASP A 104 -21.32 -14.82 -23.75
N ILE A 105 -21.76 -13.66 -23.25
CA ILE A 105 -22.10 -13.46 -21.85
C ILE A 105 -23.31 -14.32 -21.50
N VAL A 106 -23.11 -15.26 -20.58
CA VAL A 106 -24.15 -16.13 -20.04
C VAL A 106 -23.99 -16.13 -18.52
N ALA A 107 -25.03 -15.68 -17.80
CA ALA A 107 -25.00 -15.56 -16.35
C ALA A 107 -26.32 -16.04 -15.72
N TYR A 108 -26.23 -16.73 -14.58
CA TYR A 108 -27.37 -17.29 -13.85
C TYR A 108 -27.21 -17.17 -12.34
N THR A 109 -28.31 -16.86 -11.66
CA THR A 109 -28.50 -17.08 -10.21
C THR A 109 -29.16 -18.43 -10.00
N HIS A 110 -28.61 -19.24 -9.11
CA HIS A 110 -29.16 -20.54 -8.72
C HIS A 110 -29.61 -20.48 -7.27
N ASN A 111 -30.86 -20.86 -7.03
CA ASN A 111 -31.48 -20.93 -5.70
C ASN A 111 -32.03 -22.33 -5.45
N LEU A 112 -32.22 -22.67 -4.18
CA LEU A 112 -32.93 -23.88 -3.78
C LEU A 112 -34.37 -23.51 -3.41
N GLU A 113 -35.35 -24.02 -4.14
CA GLU A 113 -36.78 -23.83 -3.87
C GLU A 113 -37.46 -25.19 -3.85
N ASN A 114 -38.12 -25.56 -2.74
CA ASN A 114 -38.75 -26.87 -2.56
C ASN A 114 -37.80 -28.06 -2.88
N ASN A 115 -36.55 -27.98 -2.42
CA ASN A 115 -35.47 -28.94 -2.71
C ASN A 115 -35.11 -29.12 -4.19
N LYS A 116 -35.55 -28.21 -5.07
CA LYS A 116 -35.19 -28.17 -6.49
C LYS A 116 -34.33 -26.96 -6.80
N ILE A 117 -33.39 -27.12 -7.73
CA ILE A 117 -32.53 -26.03 -8.18
C ILE A 117 -33.32 -25.18 -9.18
N VAL A 118 -33.61 -23.94 -8.80
CA VAL A 118 -34.25 -22.94 -9.67
C VAL A 118 -33.17 -22.00 -10.20
N LYS A 119 -33.14 -21.82 -11.52
CA LYS A 119 -32.15 -20.98 -12.22
C LYS A 119 -32.83 -19.73 -12.78
N THR A 120 -32.34 -18.55 -12.43
CA THR A 120 -32.76 -17.28 -13.03
C THR A 120 -31.64 -16.74 -13.90
N LYS A 121 -31.93 -16.52 -15.18
CA LYS A 121 -30.95 -15.98 -16.14
C LYS A 121 -30.87 -14.45 -16.02
N VAL A 122 -29.68 -13.89 -16.16
CA VAL A 122 -29.51 -12.45 -16.39
C VAL A 122 -30.02 -12.11 -17.79
N ASP A 123 -30.99 -11.21 -17.89
CA ASP A 123 -31.54 -10.81 -19.19
C ASP A 123 -30.51 -9.98 -19.98
N LYS A 124 -30.51 -10.09 -21.31
CA LYS A 124 -29.62 -9.31 -22.17
C LYS A 124 -29.80 -7.80 -21.96
N LYS A 125 -31.01 -7.35 -21.62
CA LYS A 125 -31.34 -5.95 -21.30
C LYS A 125 -30.70 -5.46 -20.00
N GLN A 126 -30.26 -6.37 -19.14
CA GLN A 126 -29.57 -6.07 -17.87
C GLN A 126 -28.05 -6.05 -18.03
N ILE A 127 -27.54 -6.18 -19.26
CA ILE A 127 -26.12 -6.07 -19.59
C ILE A 127 -25.88 -4.67 -20.15
N PHE A 128 -25.21 -3.84 -19.36
CA PHE A 128 -24.93 -2.45 -19.68
C PHE A 128 -23.50 -2.29 -20.21
N ARG A 129 -23.31 -1.32 -21.11
CA ARG A 129 -22.01 -0.95 -21.64
C ARG A 129 -21.84 0.55 -21.50
N GLU A 130 -20.81 0.97 -20.79
CA GLU A 130 -20.61 2.37 -20.43
C GLU A 130 -19.17 2.78 -20.73
N LYS A 131 -18.98 4.02 -21.20
CA LYS A 131 -17.65 4.58 -21.37
C LYS A 131 -17.08 4.93 -20.00
N TYR A 132 -16.03 4.23 -19.57
CA TYR A 132 -15.38 4.47 -18.28
C TYR A 132 -14.38 5.63 -18.37
N ASN A 133 -13.50 5.60 -19.38
CA ASN A 133 -12.60 6.71 -19.71
C ASN A 133 -12.17 6.65 -21.18
N GLU A 134 -11.16 7.43 -21.59
CA GLU A 134 -10.65 7.42 -22.98
C GLU A 134 -10.09 6.06 -23.42
N ARG A 135 -9.57 5.26 -22.48
CA ARG A 135 -8.89 3.98 -22.72
C ARG A 135 -9.73 2.76 -22.42
N TYR A 136 -10.84 2.89 -21.70
CA TYR A 136 -11.64 1.75 -21.25
C TYR A 136 -13.14 1.96 -21.45
N THR A 137 -13.81 0.92 -21.92
CA THR A 137 -15.26 0.73 -21.85
C THR A 137 -15.54 -0.35 -20.80
N VAL A 138 -16.49 -0.14 -19.90
CA VAL A 138 -16.90 -1.15 -18.92
C VAL A 138 -18.18 -1.85 -19.38
N VAL A 139 -18.22 -3.18 -19.25
CA VAL A 139 -19.42 -4.00 -19.44
C VAL A 139 -19.86 -4.53 -18.09
N LYS A 140 -21.10 -4.24 -17.70
CA LYS A 140 -21.63 -4.50 -16.36
C LYS A 140 -22.90 -5.31 -16.43
N PHE A 141 -23.04 -6.30 -15.55
CA PHE A 141 -24.28 -7.06 -15.39
C PHE A 141 -24.48 -7.50 -13.95
N THR A 142 -25.74 -7.48 -13.51
CA THR A 142 -26.14 -7.77 -12.12
C THR A 142 -27.05 -8.99 -12.07
N PHE A 143 -26.77 -9.90 -11.14
CA PHE A 143 -27.52 -11.13 -10.96
C PHE A 143 -28.88 -10.86 -10.28
N PRO A 144 -30.02 -11.27 -10.88
CA PRO A 144 -31.35 -11.11 -10.29
C PRO A 144 -31.63 -12.19 -9.23
N ASN A 145 -32.70 -12.01 -8.45
CA ASN A 145 -33.23 -13.02 -7.51
C ASN A 145 -32.22 -13.56 -6.49
N LEU A 146 -31.37 -12.67 -5.95
CA LEU A 146 -30.42 -13.03 -4.90
C LEU A 146 -31.13 -13.35 -3.59
N LYS A 147 -30.65 -14.41 -2.93
CA LYS A 147 -31.00 -14.83 -1.59
C LYS A 147 -29.72 -15.28 -0.87
N PRO A 148 -29.60 -15.16 0.46
CA PRO A 148 -28.52 -15.82 1.19
C PRO A 148 -28.46 -17.31 0.82
N GLY A 149 -27.27 -17.82 0.51
CA GLY A 149 -27.07 -19.18 -0.01
C GLY A 149 -27.14 -19.32 -1.53
N SER A 150 -27.44 -18.26 -2.29
CA SER A 150 -27.42 -18.29 -3.77
C SER A 150 -26.05 -18.72 -4.30
N VAL A 151 -26.06 -19.40 -5.45
CA VAL A 151 -24.85 -19.67 -6.24
C VAL A 151 -24.97 -18.93 -7.57
N LEU A 152 -23.95 -18.14 -7.91
CA LEU A 152 -23.87 -17.39 -9.15
C LEU A 152 -22.94 -18.12 -10.11
N THR A 153 -23.34 -18.26 -11.37
CA THR A 153 -22.45 -18.79 -12.42
C THR A 153 -22.44 -17.85 -13.60
N TYR A 154 -21.28 -17.57 -14.16
CA TYR A 154 -21.19 -16.80 -15.40
C TYR A 154 -20.00 -17.20 -16.24
N LYS A 155 -20.15 -16.98 -17.54
CA LYS A 155 -19.08 -17.11 -18.53
C LYS A 155 -19.20 -16.05 -19.60
N TYR A 156 -18.07 -15.71 -20.20
CA TYR A 156 -17.97 -14.81 -21.35
C TYR A 156 -16.67 -15.06 -22.11
N GLN A 157 -16.55 -14.49 -23.31
CA GLN A 157 -15.31 -14.49 -24.06
C GLN A 157 -14.90 -13.04 -24.36
N THR A 158 -13.67 -12.67 -24.02
CA THR A 158 -13.05 -11.42 -24.51
C THR A 158 -12.21 -11.69 -25.75
N GLU A 159 -12.15 -10.70 -26.63
CA GLU A 159 -11.35 -10.71 -27.86
C GLU A 159 -10.51 -9.44 -27.88
N SER A 160 -9.19 -9.60 -27.84
CA SER A 160 -8.23 -8.50 -27.79
C SER A 160 -7.29 -8.51 -29.00
N PRO A 161 -7.22 -7.41 -29.77
CA PRO A 161 -6.20 -7.25 -30.81
C PRO A 161 -4.83 -6.84 -30.23
N PHE A 162 -4.67 -6.81 -28.91
CA PHE A 162 -3.51 -6.22 -28.23
C PHE A 162 -2.62 -7.28 -27.58
N MET A 163 -1.88 -8.06 -28.38
CA MET A 163 -0.95 -9.08 -27.88
C MET A 163 0.12 -8.52 -26.91
N TYR A 164 0.48 -7.24 -27.05
CA TYR A 164 1.41 -6.55 -26.14
C TYR A 164 0.80 -6.20 -24.78
N ASN A 165 -0.54 -6.23 -24.64
CA ASN A 165 -1.30 -5.89 -23.44
C ASN A 165 -1.93 -7.14 -22.80
N PHE A 166 -1.34 -8.31 -23.02
CA PHE A 166 -1.79 -9.55 -22.40
C PHE A 166 -1.34 -9.60 -20.94
N ASN A 167 -2.22 -9.20 -20.01
CA ASN A 167 -1.85 -9.02 -18.60
C ASN A 167 -1.78 -10.31 -17.77
N GLY A 168 -2.09 -11.47 -18.35
CA GLY A 168 -2.08 -12.76 -17.66
C GLY A 168 -3.35 -13.04 -16.86
N TRP A 169 -3.22 -13.48 -15.60
CA TRP A 169 -4.35 -13.93 -14.77
C TRP A 169 -4.18 -13.66 -13.28
N ASP A 170 -5.24 -13.11 -12.68
CA ASP A 170 -5.34 -12.80 -11.26
C ASP A 170 -5.92 -13.98 -10.47
N PHE A 171 -5.08 -14.64 -9.67
CA PHE A 171 -5.50 -15.76 -8.84
C PHE A 171 -6.21 -15.30 -7.57
N GLN A 172 -5.73 -14.24 -6.93
CA GLN A 172 -6.39 -13.63 -5.78
C GLN A 172 -7.57 -12.73 -6.19
N ASP A 173 -8.44 -12.43 -5.24
CA ASP A 173 -9.53 -11.43 -5.34
C ASP A 173 -9.81 -10.90 -3.91
N ASP A 174 -10.71 -9.94 -3.74
CA ASP A 174 -11.14 -9.41 -2.44
C ASP A 174 -12.12 -10.34 -1.69
N ILE A 175 -12.43 -11.50 -2.26
CA ILE A 175 -13.10 -12.64 -1.62
C ILE A 175 -12.28 -13.91 -1.86
N PRO A 176 -12.33 -14.90 -0.96
CA PRO A 176 -11.51 -16.09 -1.10
C PRO A 176 -11.95 -16.94 -2.30
N LYS A 177 -11.03 -17.78 -2.80
CA LYS A 177 -11.31 -18.76 -3.86
C LYS A 177 -10.87 -20.16 -3.44
N MET A 178 -11.75 -21.14 -3.60
CA MET A 178 -11.40 -22.55 -3.40
C MET A 178 -10.47 -23.06 -4.50
N TYR A 179 -10.72 -22.65 -5.75
CA TYR A 179 -9.99 -23.09 -6.93
C TYR A 179 -9.97 -21.99 -7.99
N SER A 180 -8.80 -21.71 -8.55
CA SER A 180 -8.62 -20.85 -9.72
C SER A 180 -7.59 -21.47 -10.67
N GLU A 181 -7.93 -21.53 -11.96
CA GLU A 181 -7.10 -22.10 -13.02
C GLU A 181 -6.92 -21.12 -14.16
N PHE A 182 -5.71 -21.06 -14.70
CA PHE A 182 -5.42 -20.33 -15.91
C PHE A 182 -4.68 -21.22 -16.91
N THR A 183 -5.20 -21.27 -18.13
CA THR A 183 -4.55 -21.92 -19.27
C THR A 183 -4.22 -20.87 -20.33
N ALA A 184 -3.00 -20.88 -20.84
CA ALA A 184 -2.56 -19.99 -21.91
C ALA A 184 -1.87 -20.77 -23.03
N ASP A 185 -2.50 -20.77 -24.21
CA ASP A 185 -2.00 -21.37 -25.44
C ASP A 185 -1.49 -20.26 -26.36
N LEU A 186 -0.18 -20.03 -26.32
CA LEU A 186 0.46 -18.89 -26.98
C LEU A 186 1.43 -19.38 -28.07
N PRO A 187 1.35 -18.83 -29.31
CA PRO A 187 2.27 -19.17 -30.38
C PRO A 187 3.71 -18.78 -30.02
N GLY A 188 4.68 -19.62 -30.39
CA GLY A 188 6.12 -19.38 -30.13
C GLY A 188 6.69 -18.11 -30.78
N ASN A 189 5.94 -17.50 -31.70
CA ASN A 189 6.23 -16.19 -32.28
C ASN A 189 6.12 -15.04 -31.26
N TYR A 190 5.30 -15.18 -30.22
CA TYR A 190 5.15 -14.19 -29.16
C TYR A 190 5.92 -14.64 -27.92
N ILE A 191 7.11 -14.07 -27.72
CA ILE A 191 7.97 -14.43 -26.61
C ILE A 191 7.65 -13.50 -25.44
N TYR A 192 7.20 -14.08 -24.33
CA TYR A 192 6.87 -13.35 -23.11
C TYR A 192 7.89 -13.59 -22.00
N ASN A 193 8.15 -12.56 -21.19
CA ASN A 193 8.64 -12.73 -19.83
C ASN A 193 7.43 -13.11 -18.95
N ILE A 194 7.43 -14.32 -18.41
CA ILE A 194 6.34 -14.85 -17.57
C ILE A 194 6.80 -14.85 -16.12
N ARG A 195 6.01 -14.26 -15.22
CA ARG A 195 6.35 -14.19 -13.79
C ARG A 195 5.13 -14.39 -12.90
N LEU A 196 5.31 -15.18 -11.84
CA LEU A 196 4.37 -15.23 -10.73
C LEU A 196 4.65 -14.05 -9.81
N ILE A 197 3.66 -13.20 -9.60
CA ILE A 197 3.66 -12.11 -8.62
C ILE A 197 2.86 -12.57 -7.40
N GLY A 198 3.22 -12.06 -6.22
CA GLY A 198 2.57 -12.35 -4.95
C GLY A 198 3.17 -13.53 -4.20
N PRO A 199 2.78 -13.71 -2.92
CA PRO A 199 3.38 -14.68 -2.01
C PRO A 199 2.81 -16.10 -2.19
N LEU A 200 1.64 -16.25 -2.82
CA LEU A 200 0.99 -17.55 -2.97
C LEU A 200 1.68 -18.37 -4.06
N LYS A 201 1.81 -19.67 -3.79
CA LYS A 201 2.45 -20.62 -4.71
C LYS A 201 1.42 -21.30 -5.61
N LEU A 202 1.83 -21.56 -6.84
CA LEU A 202 1.08 -22.40 -7.77
C LEU A 202 1.09 -23.86 -7.30
N LYS A 203 -0.06 -24.52 -7.39
CA LYS A 203 -0.17 -25.97 -7.19
C LYS A 203 0.27 -26.72 -8.45
N THR A 204 -0.20 -26.28 -9.62
CA THR A 204 0.22 -26.78 -10.93
C THR A 204 0.94 -25.67 -11.69
N ASN A 205 2.06 -26.01 -12.32
CA ASN A 205 2.80 -25.17 -13.24
C ASN A 205 3.38 -26.07 -14.35
N GLU A 206 2.56 -26.35 -15.35
CA GLU A 206 2.93 -27.24 -16.47
C GLU A 206 3.06 -26.44 -17.76
N SER A 207 4.07 -26.78 -18.58
CA SER A 207 4.25 -26.24 -19.92
C SER A 207 4.52 -27.38 -20.91
N LYS A 208 3.76 -27.43 -22.01
CA LYS A 208 3.89 -28.43 -23.08
C LYS A 208 3.82 -27.73 -24.43
N ILE A 209 4.31 -28.38 -25.48
CA ILE A 209 4.22 -27.86 -26.85
C ILE A 209 3.04 -28.50 -27.56
N ILE A 210 2.16 -27.67 -28.12
CA ILE A 210 1.13 -28.09 -29.09
C ILE A 210 1.65 -27.75 -30.48
N ARG A 211 1.88 -28.78 -31.30
CA ARG A 211 2.38 -28.60 -32.66
C ARG A 211 1.33 -27.95 -33.56
N GLU A 212 1.77 -27.05 -34.44
CA GLU A 212 0.95 -26.41 -35.48
C GLU A 212 -0.39 -25.84 -34.96
N CYS A 213 -0.39 -25.28 -33.75
CA CYS A 213 -1.59 -24.73 -33.10
C CYS A 213 -2.14 -23.49 -33.83
N LEU A 214 -1.27 -22.76 -34.54
CA LEU A 214 -1.58 -21.54 -35.26
C LEU A 214 -1.18 -21.73 -36.71
N ASP A 215 -2.16 -21.60 -37.59
CA ASP A 215 -1.97 -21.59 -39.03
C ASP A 215 -2.26 -20.19 -39.55
N VAL A 216 -1.25 -19.58 -40.16
CA VAL A 216 -1.40 -18.33 -40.89
C VAL A 216 -1.11 -18.59 -42.37
N ARG A 217 -1.67 -17.77 -43.27
CA ARG A 217 -1.43 -17.90 -44.72
C ARG A 217 0.06 -18.01 -45.12
N THR A 218 0.97 -17.49 -44.30
CA THR A 218 2.41 -17.43 -44.54
C THR A 218 3.24 -18.46 -43.76
N GLY A 219 2.61 -19.37 -43.00
CA GLY A 219 3.31 -20.40 -42.22
C GLY A 219 2.53 -20.90 -41.00
N THR A 220 3.08 -21.90 -40.32
CA THR A 220 2.51 -22.47 -39.09
C THR A 220 3.41 -22.22 -37.89
N ALA A 221 2.82 -22.21 -36.70
CA ALA A 221 3.57 -22.09 -35.45
C ALA A 221 3.07 -23.07 -34.39
N ASP A 222 4.03 -23.57 -33.60
CA ASP A 222 3.77 -24.31 -32.38
C ASP A 222 3.37 -23.36 -31.24
N CYS A 223 2.54 -23.83 -30.32
CA CYS A 223 2.14 -23.08 -29.12
C CYS A 223 2.78 -23.68 -27.88
N SER A 224 3.15 -22.82 -26.94
CA SER A 224 3.26 -23.23 -25.54
C SER A 224 1.87 -23.34 -24.94
N HIS A 225 1.53 -24.52 -24.42
CA HIS A 225 0.36 -24.80 -23.59
C HIS A 225 0.78 -24.73 -22.13
N ASN A 226 0.40 -23.64 -21.46
CA ASN A 226 0.78 -23.41 -20.07
C ASN A 226 -0.43 -23.53 -19.16
N VAL A 227 -0.34 -24.34 -18.11
CA VAL A 227 -1.41 -24.56 -17.13
C VAL A 227 -0.94 -24.19 -15.73
N TYR A 228 -1.70 -23.29 -15.10
CA TYR A 228 -1.43 -22.77 -13.77
C TYR A 228 -2.66 -22.95 -12.90
N THR A 229 -2.49 -23.48 -11.68
CA THR A 229 -3.60 -23.62 -10.72
C THR A 229 -3.20 -23.12 -9.33
N MET A 230 -4.17 -22.57 -8.61
CA MET A 230 -4.10 -22.30 -7.18
C MET A 230 -5.35 -22.80 -6.48
N GLU A 231 -5.18 -23.25 -5.24
CA GLU A 231 -6.26 -23.75 -4.39
C GLU A 231 -6.22 -23.06 -3.04
N ASN A 232 -7.39 -22.88 -2.42
CA ASN A 232 -7.53 -22.30 -1.08
C ASN A 232 -6.89 -20.91 -0.96
N ILE A 233 -7.23 -20.07 -1.92
CA ILE A 233 -6.71 -18.72 -2.08
C ILE A 233 -7.44 -17.81 -1.09
N PRO A 234 -6.76 -17.21 -0.10
CA PRO A 234 -7.38 -16.25 0.80
C PRO A 234 -7.80 -14.98 0.06
N ALA A 235 -8.77 -14.26 0.63
CA ALA A 235 -9.07 -12.90 0.18
C ALA A 235 -7.84 -12.01 0.32
N PHE A 236 -7.67 -11.08 -0.63
CA PHE A 236 -6.70 -10.01 -0.52
C PHE A 236 -7.39 -8.77 0.03
N GLU A 237 -7.12 -8.48 1.30
CA GLU A 237 -7.57 -7.25 1.95
C GLU A 237 -6.42 -6.25 2.00
N GLU A 238 -6.72 -4.97 1.76
CA GLU A 238 -5.74 -3.90 1.94
C GLU A 238 -5.74 -3.45 3.40
N GLU A 239 -4.57 -3.26 3.98
CA GLU A 239 -4.41 -2.78 5.37
C GLU A 239 -3.31 -1.72 5.40
N GLU A 240 -3.31 -0.87 6.43
CA GLU A 240 -2.31 0.16 6.61
C GLU A 240 -0.86 -0.38 6.52
N HIS A 241 0.05 0.54 6.18
CA HIS A 241 1.47 0.25 6.00
C HIS A 241 1.76 -0.77 4.89
N MET A 242 0.87 -0.94 3.90
CA MET A 242 1.20 -1.62 2.65
C MET A 242 1.72 -0.64 1.58
N THR A 243 2.55 -1.13 0.66
CA THR A 243 2.81 -0.46 -0.62
C THR A 243 1.69 -0.78 -1.62
N ALA A 244 1.91 -0.67 -2.93
CA ALA A 244 0.90 -1.00 -3.92
C ALA A 244 0.42 -2.46 -3.84
N LYS A 245 -0.90 -2.68 -3.86
CA LYS A 245 -1.55 -4.00 -3.97
C LYS A 245 -0.91 -4.88 -5.04
N LYS A 246 -0.60 -4.31 -6.21
CA LYS A 246 0.00 -5.04 -7.33
C LYS A 246 1.37 -5.68 -7.04
N ASN A 247 2.05 -5.31 -5.94
CA ASN A 247 3.28 -5.96 -5.53
C ASN A 247 3.04 -7.33 -4.90
N TYR A 248 1.86 -7.53 -4.29
CA TYR A 248 1.57 -8.68 -3.43
C TYR A 248 0.36 -9.49 -3.90
N PHE A 249 -0.48 -8.91 -4.75
CA PHE A 249 -1.65 -9.57 -5.30
C PHE A 249 -1.23 -10.70 -6.23
N SER A 250 -1.61 -11.93 -5.86
CA SER A 250 -1.12 -13.14 -6.50
C SER A 250 -1.69 -13.30 -7.90
N ARG A 251 -0.81 -13.21 -8.91
CA ARG A 251 -1.16 -13.27 -10.33
C ARG A 251 -0.01 -13.80 -11.17
N ILE A 252 -0.32 -14.41 -12.30
CA ILE A 252 0.69 -14.69 -13.33
C ILE A 252 0.65 -13.55 -14.35
N GLU A 253 1.81 -12.93 -14.59
CA GLU A 253 1.93 -11.77 -15.47
C GLU A 253 2.75 -12.13 -16.71
N TYR A 254 2.28 -11.67 -17.87
CA TYR A 254 2.92 -11.86 -19.17
C TYR A 254 3.37 -10.51 -19.71
N GLU A 255 4.66 -10.34 -19.96
CA GLU A 255 5.19 -9.14 -20.58
C GLU A 255 5.83 -9.47 -21.92
N LEU A 256 5.32 -8.91 -23.02
CA LEU A 256 5.82 -9.24 -24.35
C LEU A 256 7.26 -8.73 -24.50
N LYS A 257 8.19 -9.66 -24.73
CA LYS A 257 9.62 -9.40 -24.91
C LYS A 257 9.98 -9.21 -26.36
N GLU A 258 9.49 -10.08 -27.23
CA GLU A 258 9.84 -10.11 -28.64
C GLU A 258 8.72 -10.77 -29.45
N PHE A 259 8.46 -10.22 -30.64
CA PHE A 259 7.63 -10.85 -31.65
C PHE A 259 8.52 -11.29 -32.82
N LYS A 260 8.42 -12.56 -33.22
CA LYS A 260 9.11 -13.12 -34.38
C LYS A 260 8.11 -13.33 -35.51
N GLY A 261 8.15 -12.46 -36.51
CA GLY A 261 7.25 -12.53 -37.66
C GLY A 261 7.53 -13.76 -38.53
N PHE A 262 6.48 -14.28 -39.17
CA PHE A 262 6.61 -15.36 -40.16
C PHE A 262 7.37 -14.93 -41.42
N ASP A 263 7.50 -13.63 -41.65
CA ASP A 263 8.30 -13.02 -42.73
C ASP A 263 9.79 -12.88 -42.38
N GLY A 264 10.22 -13.40 -41.22
CA GLY A 264 11.59 -13.29 -40.71
C GLY A 264 11.91 -11.96 -40.04
N LYS A 265 10.97 -11.00 -39.98
CA LYS A 265 11.17 -9.74 -39.26
C LYS A 265 10.86 -9.92 -37.79
N ASN A 266 11.86 -9.63 -36.94
CA ASN A 266 11.71 -9.68 -35.50
C ASN A 266 11.53 -8.27 -34.94
N LYS A 267 10.62 -8.12 -33.98
CA LYS A 267 10.37 -6.89 -33.25
C LYS A 267 10.62 -7.13 -31.76
N LYS A 268 11.64 -6.51 -31.20
CA LYS A 268 11.91 -6.52 -29.75
C LYS A 268 11.11 -5.44 -29.06
N TYR A 269 10.58 -5.77 -27.90
CA TYR A 269 9.76 -4.91 -27.04
C TYR A 269 10.46 -4.62 -25.71
N THR A 270 11.16 -5.60 -25.12
CA THR A 270 12.04 -5.37 -23.96
C THR A 270 13.43 -4.93 -24.42
N GLU A 271 13.97 -3.89 -23.79
CA GLU A 271 15.27 -3.29 -24.14
C GLU A 271 16.40 -3.67 -23.18
N THR A 272 17.63 -3.23 -23.47
CA THR A 272 18.73 -3.23 -22.49
C THR A 272 18.80 -1.87 -21.81
N TRP A 273 19.35 -1.80 -20.59
CA TRP A 273 19.53 -0.51 -19.90
C TRP A 273 20.36 0.49 -20.71
N LYS A 274 21.33 0.00 -21.51
CA LYS A 274 22.11 0.85 -22.43
C LYS A 274 21.24 1.48 -23.52
N ASN A 275 20.27 0.75 -24.06
CA ASN A 275 19.33 1.30 -25.04
C ASN A 275 18.39 2.30 -24.38
N VAL A 276 17.80 1.94 -23.23
CA VAL A 276 16.93 2.83 -22.46
C VAL A 276 17.63 4.12 -22.07
N ASP A 277 18.90 4.08 -21.67
CA ASP A 277 19.69 5.28 -21.36
C ASP A 277 19.83 6.20 -22.59
N ASN A 278 20.05 5.63 -23.78
CA ASN A 278 20.12 6.37 -25.03
C ASN A 278 18.78 6.98 -25.43
N GLU A 279 17.67 6.28 -25.20
CA GLU A 279 16.32 6.79 -25.41
C GLU A 279 16.00 7.91 -24.42
N LEU A 280 16.19 7.68 -23.12
CA LEU A 280 15.96 8.66 -22.05
C LEU A 280 16.78 9.93 -22.27
N LYS A 281 18.01 9.83 -22.80
CA LYS A 281 18.86 10.98 -23.15
C LYS A 281 18.28 11.87 -24.26
N LYS A 282 17.39 11.32 -25.10
CA LYS A 282 16.70 12.01 -26.22
C LYS A 282 15.22 12.28 -25.93
N GLU A 283 14.68 11.71 -24.86
CA GLU A 283 13.30 11.87 -24.43
C GLU A 283 13.00 13.35 -24.09
N GLN A 284 11.81 13.81 -24.51
CA GLN A 284 11.46 15.22 -24.56
C GLN A 284 11.24 15.85 -23.18
N THR A 285 10.68 15.12 -22.21
CA THR A 285 10.31 15.64 -20.89
C THR A 285 11.42 15.47 -19.84
N ILE A 286 12.37 14.57 -20.07
CA ILE A 286 13.49 14.29 -19.17
C ILE A 286 14.82 14.66 -19.82
N GLY A 287 15.34 13.84 -20.74
CA GLY A 287 16.72 13.97 -21.24
C GLY A 287 17.02 15.29 -21.94
N LEU A 288 16.08 15.79 -22.76
CA LEU A 288 16.24 17.10 -23.41
C LEU A 288 16.12 18.25 -22.40
N GLN A 289 15.31 18.11 -21.35
CA GLN A 289 15.16 19.16 -20.33
C GLN A 289 16.38 19.24 -19.41
N LEU A 290 16.99 18.10 -19.05
CA LEU A 290 18.22 18.02 -18.24
C LEU A 290 19.44 18.71 -18.88
N LYS A 291 19.41 18.95 -20.20
CA LYS A 291 20.45 19.66 -20.94
C LYS A 291 20.23 21.18 -20.99
N LYS A 292 19.04 21.66 -20.64
CA LYS A 292 18.71 23.10 -20.65
C LYS A 292 19.19 23.76 -19.37
N ILE A 293 20.51 23.77 -19.15
CA ILE A 293 21.12 24.35 -17.94
C ILE A 293 21.10 25.88 -18.03
N ASN A 294 21.51 26.44 -19.18
CA ASN A 294 21.61 27.89 -19.39
C ASN A 294 20.32 28.70 -19.14
N ILE A 295 19.13 28.08 -19.15
CA ILE A 295 17.86 28.80 -18.90
C ILE A 295 17.63 29.08 -17.42
N THR A 296 18.46 28.54 -16.52
CA THR A 296 18.38 28.74 -15.06
C THR A 296 19.43 29.72 -14.54
N LYS A 297 20.10 30.49 -15.42
CA LYS A 297 21.16 31.44 -15.05
C LYS A 297 20.67 32.55 -14.11
N ASP A 298 19.52 33.14 -14.44
CA ASP A 298 19.04 34.38 -13.82
C ASP A 298 17.89 34.14 -12.82
N ILE A 299 17.69 32.89 -12.38
CA ILE A 299 16.56 32.58 -11.48
C ILE A 299 16.89 32.74 -10.00
N LEU A 300 18.17 32.76 -9.63
CA LEU A 300 18.60 32.89 -8.23
C LEU A 300 18.94 34.35 -7.92
N PRO A 301 18.61 34.86 -6.72
CA PRO A 301 19.07 36.17 -6.27
C PRO A 301 20.58 36.18 -5.96
N ASP A 302 21.20 37.35 -6.08
CA ASP A 302 22.65 37.56 -5.89
C ASP A 302 23.17 37.05 -4.54
N ASN A 303 22.36 37.18 -3.47
CA ASN A 303 22.71 36.73 -2.13
C ASN A 303 22.83 35.19 -1.99
N ILE A 304 22.25 34.42 -2.92
CA ILE A 304 22.42 32.97 -3.02
C ILE A 304 23.56 32.65 -4.00
N GLN A 305 23.59 33.34 -5.15
CA GLN A 305 24.58 33.06 -6.20
C GLN A 305 26.02 33.34 -5.75
N SER A 306 26.24 34.39 -4.97
CA SER A 306 27.56 34.80 -4.45
C SER A 306 28.11 33.91 -3.32
N LYS A 307 27.31 32.98 -2.76
CA LYS A 307 27.78 32.06 -1.73
C LYS A 307 28.85 31.10 -2.26
N PRO A 308 29.77 30.61 -1.40
CA PRO A 308 30.68 29.53 -1.77
C PRO A 308 29.89 28.26 -2.11
N ASN A 309 30.44 27.42 -2.99
CA ASN A 309 29.81 26.17 -3.41
C ASN A 309 29.91 25.06 -2.35
N ASP A 310 29.21 25.28 -1.23
CA ASP A 310 29.15 24.38 -0.09
C ASP A 310 27.71 23.94 0.21
N LEU A 311 27.52 23.23 1.32
CA LEU A 311 26.21 22.74 1.76
C LEU A 311 25.23 23.89 2.04
N THR A 312 25.72 25.03 2.53
CA THR A 312 24.89 26.21 2.83
C THR A 312 24.29 26.79 1.56
N LYS A 313 25.08 26.89 0.48
CA LYS A 313 24.56 27.32 -0.83
C LYS A 313 23.60 26.29 -1.42
N ALA A 314 23.92 25.00 -1.36
CA ALA A 314 23.03 23.94 -1.86
C ALA A 314 21.65 23.97 -1.17
N LYS A 315 21.62 24.14 0.16
CA LYS A 315 20.39 24.33 0.94
C LYS A 315 19.63 25.59 0.55
N SER A 316 20.34 26.70 0.36
CA SER A 316 19.74 27.98 -0.06
C SER A 316 19.06 27.86 -1.43
N ILE A 317 19.71 27.20 -2.39
CA ILE A 317 19.14 26.93 -3.73
C ILE A 317 17.92 26.03 -3.61
N TYR A 318 18.02 24.93 -2.86
CA TYR A 318 16.91 24.01 -2.65
C TYR A 318 15.68 24.71 -2.06
N ASN A 319 15.85 25.45 -0.96
CA ASN A 319 14.76 26.19 -0.32
C ASN A 319 14.17 27.24 -1.26
N TYR A 320 15.02 27.99 -1.98
CA TYR A 320 14.54 28.97 -2.96
C TYR A 320 13.64 28.34 -4.02
N ILE A 321 14.03 27.18 -4.58
CA ILE A 321 13.19 26.48 -5.56
C ILE A 321 11.89 25.99 -4.92
N ALA A 322 11.96 25.34 -3.75
CA ALA A 322 10.78 24.78 -3.08
C ALA A 322 9.76 25.86 -2.66
N ASP A 323 10.23 27.05 -2.27
CA ASP A 323 9.38 28.17 -1.85
C ASP A 323 8.77 28.96 -3.02
N ASN A 324 9.47 29.04 -4.16
CA ASN A 324 9.06 29.88 -5.29
C ASN A 324 8.35 29.12 -6.42
N TYR A 325 8.39 27.78 -6.42
CA TYR A 325 7.83 26.95 -7.49
C TYR A 325 6.88 25.90 -6.94
N LYS A 326 5.65 25.85 -7.47
CA LYS A 326 4.61 24.95 -6.97
C LYS A 326 4.47 23.69 -7.81
N TRP A 327 4.45 22.55 -7.14
CA TRP A 327 4.07 21.30 -7.77
C TRP A 327 2.54 21.24 -8.01
N ASN A 328 2.13 20.83 -9.20
CA ASN A 328 0.71 20.73 -9.59
C ASN A 328 0.07 19.36 -9.31
N GLU A 329 0.67 18.58 -8.41
CA GLU A 329 0.20 17.24 -8.00
C GLU A 329 0.24 16.16 -9.11
N LYS A 330 0.79 16.45 -10.30
CA LYS A 330 0.89 15.47 -11.40
C LYS A 330 2.20 14.70 -11.37
N TYR A 331 2.08 13.38 -11.45
CA TYR A 331 3.16 12.39 -11.47
C TYR A 331 3.61 11.94 -12.88
N GLN A 332 2.96 12.44 -13.93
CA GLN A 332 3.17 11.95 -15.29
C GLN A 332 4.49 12.48 -15.87
N ILE A 333 5.62 11.84 -15.55
CA ILE A 333 6.97 12.30 -15.91
C ILE A 333 7.30 12.14 -17.40
N PHE A 334 6.61 11.24 -18.12
CA PHE A 334 6.79 10.99 -19.56
C PHE A 334 5.69 11.60 -20.44
N ARG A 335 4.81 12.45 -19.87
CA ARG A 335 3.78 13.13 -20.65
C ARG A 335 4.26 14.50 -21.05
N ASN A 336 4.53 14.70 -22.34
CA ASN A 336 4.89 16.01 -22.87
C ASN A 336 3.71 16.98 -22.76
N ASN A 337 3.83 17.90 -21.81
CA ASN A 337 2.93 19.03 -21.59
C ASN A 337 3.71 20.20 -20.97
N GLU A 338 3.11 21.38 -20.89
CA GLU A 338 3.78 22.59 -20.38
C GLU A 338 4.38 22.38 -19.00
N SER A 339 3.71 21.66 -18.10
CA SER A 339 4.19 21.46 -16.73
C SER A 339 5.44 20.59 -16.62
N SER A 340 5.84 19.91 -17.70
CA SER A 340 7.09 19.13 -17.78
C SER A 340 8.26 19.88 -18.44
N LEU A 341 8.02 21.06 -19.02
CA LEU A 341 9.04 21.84 -19.73
C LEU A 341 9.63 22.89 -18.80
N VAL A 342 10.94 22.83 -18.51
CA VAL A 342 11.59 23.69 -17.51
C VAL A 342 11.38 25.18 -17.78
N LYS A 343 11.43 25.60 -19.06
CA LYS A 343 11.13 26.99 -19.45
C LYS A 343 9.72 27.43 -19.01
N LYS A 344 8.71 26.57 -19.21
CA LYS A 344 7.33 26.83 -18.79
C LYS A 344 7.16 26.79 -17.28
N VAL A 345 7.90 25.93 -16.58
CA VAL A 345 7.93 25.93 -15.11
C VAL A 345 8.51 27.25 -14.58
N ILE A 346 9.55 27.79 -15.23
CA ILE A 346 10.13 29.10 -14.90
C ILE A 346 9.11 30.23 -15.09
N GLU A 347 8.47 30.29 -16.27
CA GLU A 347 7.46 31.29 -16.64
C GLU A 347 6.24 31.24 -15.70
N ASN A 348 5.69 30.04 -15.45
CA ASN A 348 4.43 29.86 -14.74
C ASN A 348 4.58 29.65 -13.23
N LYS A 349 5.82 29.53 -12.73
CA LYS A 349 6.14 29.18 -11.33
C LYS A 349 5.44 27.90 -10.83
N THR A 350 5.03 27.02 -11.75
CA THR A 350 4.26 25.80 -11.48
C THR A 350 4.68 24.68 -12.43
N GLY A 351 4.81 23.44 -11.93
CA GLY A 351 5.26 22.28 -12.72
C GLY A 351 4.76 20.93 -12.21
N ASN A 352 4.92 19.87 -13.00
CA ASN A 352 4.77 18.49 -12.53
C ASN A 352 6.04 18.06 -11.77
N VAL A 353 6.05 16.84 -11.22
CA VAL A 353 7.21 16.32 -10.44
C VAL A 353 8.54 16.49 -11.20
N SER A 354 8.59 16.05 -12.45
CA SER A 354 9.80 16.15 -13.28
C SER A 354 10.17 17.60 -13.55
N GLY A 355 9.21 18.49 -13.84
CA GLY A 355 9.48 19.89 -14.14
C GLY A 355 10.14 20.62 -12.96
N ILE A 356 9.62 20.42 -11.74
CA ILE A 356 10.16 21.01 -10.52
C ILE A 356 11.56 20.46 -10.20
N ASN A 357 11.72 19.13 -10.20
CA ASN A 357 13.00 18.53 -9.83
C ASN A 357 14.07 18.67 -10.92
N ILE A 358 13.71 18.76 -12.20
CA ILE A 358 14.67 19.12 -13.26
C ILE A 358 15.08 20.60 -13.16
N LEU A 359 14.16 21.50 -12.77
CA LEU A 359 14.52 22.89 -12.48
C LEU A 359 15.57 22.95 -11.35
N LEU A 360 15.34 22.25 -10.24
CA LEU A 360 16.34 22.14 -9.15
C LEU A 360 17.68 21.58 -9.67
N HIS A 361 17.64 20.47 -10.41
CA HIS A 361 18.84 19.86 -11.00
C HIS A 361 19.62 20.86 -11.86
N ASN A 362 18.95 21.52 -12.81
CA ASN A 362 19.60 22.45 -13.73
C ASN A 362 20.19 23.66 -12.98
N THR A 363 19.48 24.17 -11.98
CA THR A 363 19.92 25.30 -11.16
C THR A 363 21.17 24.96 -10.35
N LEU A 364 21.18 23.80 -9.66
CA LEU A 364 22.37 23.33 -8.95
C LEU A 364 23.55 23.13 -9.91
N LYS A 365 23.29 22.56 -11.09
CA LYS A 365 24.31 22.31 -12.10
C LYS A 365 24.90 23.59 -12.69
N GLU A 366 24.07 24.60 -12.93
CA GLU A 366 24.51 25.94 -13.37
C GLU A 366 25.42 26.58 -12.33
N GLN A 367 25.14 26.37 -11.04
CA GLN A 367 25.97 26.85 -9.93
C GLN A 367 27.24 26.01 -9.70
N GLY A 368 27.51 25.00 -10.54
CA GLY A 368 28.74 24.18 -10.48
C GLY A 368 28.66 22.95 -9.59
N PHE A 369 27.49 22.59 -9.06
CA PHE A 369 27.33 21.36 -8.28
C PHE A 369 27.30 20.10 -9.15
N LYS A 370 27.85 19.01 -8.62
CA LYS A 370 27.77 17.67 -9.24
C LYS A 370 26.41 17.04 -8.92
N VAL A 371 25.52 17.07 -9.90
CA VAL A 371 24.16 16.52 -9.78
C VAL A 371 23.83 15.54 -10.90
N ASN A 372 23.02 14.54 -10.55
CA ASN A 372 22.40 13.57 -11.44
C ASN A 372 20.89 13.49 -11.12
N SER A 373 20.12 12.84 -11.99
CA SER A 373 18.69 12.56 -11.73
C SER A 373 18.47 11.10 -11.38
N VAL A 374 17.48 10.83 -10.53
CA VAL A 374 17.07 9.47 -10.16
C VAL A 374 15.61 9.28 -10.53
N LEU A 375 15.32 8.31 -11.39
CA LEU A 375 13.95 7.85 -11.63
C LEU A 375 13.54 6.91 -10.50
N LEU A 376 12.33 7.06 -9.97
CA LEU A 376 11.81 6.14 -8.98
C LEU A 376 10.32 5.85 -9.23
N SER A 377 9.84 4.79 -8.59
CA SER A 377 8.42 4.46 -8.54
C SER A 377 7.89 4.81 -7.16
N THR A 378 6.77 5.54 -7.07
CA THR A 378 6.14 5.84 -5.79
C THR A 378 5.59 4.58 -5.12
N ARG A 379 5.37 4.63 -3.80
CA ARG A 379 4.82 3.52 -2.99
C ARG A 379 3.53 2.94 -3.57
N THR A 380 2.65 3.81 -4.08
CA THR A 380 1.37 3.45 -4.71
C THR A 380 1.52 2.92 -6.14
N ASN A 381 2.66 3.18 -6.80
CA ASN A 381 2.95 2.72 -8.16
C ASN A 381 3.71 1.39 -8.19
N GLY A 382 4.02 0.78 -7.03
CA GLY A 382 4.63 -0.54 -6.93
C GLY A 382 6.12 -0.56 -7.27
N TYR A 383 6.74 -1.74 -7.29
CA TYR A 383 8.19 -1.85 -7.48
C TYR A 383 8.58 -1.86 -8.96
N PRO A 384 9.62 -1.11 -9.37
CA PRO A 384 10.19 -1.26 -10.68
C PRO A 384 10.99 -2.57 -10.76
N THR A 385 10.85 -3.30 -11.86
CA THR A 385 11.60 -4.53 -12.08
C THR A 385 13.10 -4.26 -12.24
N LYS A 386 13.93 -5.06 -11.54
CA LYS A 386 15.40 -5.03 -11.70
C LYS A 386 15.90 -5.99 -12.78
N LEU A 387 15.05 -6.89 -13.27
CA LEU A 387 15.42 -7.95 -14.21
C LEU A 387 15.71 -7.39 -15.61
N HIS A 388 14.92 -6.41 -16.03
CA HIS A 388 15.02 -5.76 -17.32
C HIS A 388 14.41 -4.35 -17.26
N PRO A 389 14.69 -3.47 -18.22
CA PRO A 389 14.15 -2.11 -18.23
C PRO A 389 12.67 -2.09 -18.60
N VAL A 390 11.87 -1.41 -17.78
CA VAL A 390 10.46 -1.08 -18.07
C VAL A 390 10.25 0.38 -17.70
N ILE A 391 10.27 1.28 -18.68
CA ILE A 391 10.20 2.73 -18.45
C ILE A 391 8.89 3.13 -17.75
N SER A 392 7.79 2.43 -18.06
CA SER A 392 6.48 2.65 -17.44
C SER A 392 6.40 2.28 -15.96
N ASP A 393 7.40 1.58 -15.41
CA ASP A 393 7.47 1.32 -13.97
C ASP A 393 7.83 2.59 -13.18
N PHE A 394 8.39 3.61 -13.82
CA PHE A 394 8.78 4.86 -13.17
C PHE A 394 7.71 5.94 -13.36
N ASN A 395 7.35 6.62 -12.27
CA ASN A 395 6.38 7.70 -12.26
C ASN A 395 6.86 8.93 -11.46
N TYR A 396 8.15 8.97 -11.11
CA TYR A 396 8.72 10.03 -10.29
C TYR A 396 10.18 10.29 -10.66
N LEU A 397 10.65 11.51 -10.39
CA LEU A 397 12.04 11.93 -10.61
C LEU A 397 12.49 12.80 -9.44
N VAL A 398 13.67 12.50 -8.89
CA VAL A 398 14.35 13.29 -7.84
C VAL A 398 15.79 13.62 -8.28
N VAL A 399 16.47 14.48 -7.52
CA VAL A 399 17.84 14.92 -7.80
C VAL A 399 18.80 14.25 -6.84
N GLN A 400 19.90 13.69 -7.34
CA GLN A 400 21.04 13.29 -6.52
C GLN A 400 22.11 14.38 -6.58
N LEU A 401 22.46 14.96 -5.44
CA LEU A 401 23.60 15.87 -5.27
C LEU A 401 24.78 15.10 -4.65
N SER A 402 25.96 15.23 -5.23
CA SER A 402 27.23 14.76 -4.63
C SER A 402 28.04 15.97 -4.16
N LEU A 403 28.36 16.04 -2.87
CA LEU A 403 29.09 17.14 -2.24
C LEU A 403 29.91 16.59 -1.06
N ASP A 404 31.21 16.90 -1.01
CA ASP A 404 32.14 16.49 0.06
C ASP A 404 32.06 14.99 0.42
N ASP A 405 32.14 14.13 -0.60
CA ASP A 405 32.00 12.67 -0.53
C ASP A 405 30.65 12.15 0.00
N LYS A 406 29.68 13.05 0.23
CA LYS A 406 28.31 12.71 0.63
C LYS A 406 27.37 12.83 -0.56
N THR A 407 26.34 11.99 -0.51
CA THR A 407 25.26 12.00 -1.48
C THR A 407 23.95 12.37 -0.80
N TYR A 408 23.21 13.30 -1.41
CA TYR A 408 21.89 13.75 -0.95
C TYR A 408 20.87 13.49 -2.05
N LEU A 409 19.72 12.91 -1.69
CA LEU A 409 18.55 12.84 -2.56
C LEU A 409 17.63 14.03 -2.22
N LEU A 410 17.29 14.83 -3.23
CA LEU A 410 16.57 16.08 -3.09
C LEU A 410 15.29 16.07 -3.92
N ASP A 411 14.23 16.64 -3.34
CA ASP A 411 12.92 16.76 -3.94
C ASP A 411 12.31 18.12 -3.55
N ALA A 412 12.20 19.03 -4.51
CA ALA A 412 11.68 20.39 -4.28
C ALA A 412 10.17 20.50 -4.51
N THR A 413 9.42 19.38 -4.53
CA THR A 413 7.97 19.43 -4.76
C THR A 413 7.17 19.96 -3.58
N GLU A 414 7.76 20.00 -2.38
CA GLU A 414 7.11 20.51 -1.16
C GLU A 414 8.11 21.31 -0.32
N ASN A 415 7.73 22.53 0.07
CA ASN A 415 8.53 23.42 0.92
C ASN A 415 8.64 22.97 2.39
N THR A 416 7.82 22.00 2.81
CA THR A 416 7.87 21.42 4.16
C THR A 416 8.89 20.29 4.31
N LEU A 417 9.50 19.84 3.22
CA LEU A 417 10.56 18.83 3.22
C LEU A 417 11.89 19.43 3.67
N GLU A 418 12.56 18.76 4.61
CA GLU A 418 13.93 19.09 4.96
C GLU A 418 14.88 18.77 3.78
N PHE A 419 15.96 19.55 3.64
CA PHE A 419 17.03 19.24 2.69
C PHE A 419 17.57 17.80 2.89
N GLY A 420 17.57 17.01 1.82
CA GLY A 420 17.99 15.60 1.87
C GLY A 420 16.92 14.62 2.33
N GLN A 421 15.69 15.08 2.59
CA GLN A 421 14.52 14.24 2.86
C GLN A 421 13.69 14.10 1.58
N LEU A 422 13.26 12.87 1.27
CA LEU A 422 12.28 12.61 0.24
C LEU A 422 10.87 12.54 0.86
N PRO A 423 9.79 12.90 0.15
CA PRO A 423 8.45 12.75 0.68
C PRO A 423 8.07 11.26 0.84
N PHE A 424 7.18 10.96 1.79
CA PHE A 424 6.82 9.57 2.16
C PHE A 424 6.45 8.69 0.95
N ARG A 425 5.74 9.27 -0.03
CA ARG A 425 5.38 8.62 -1.30
C ARG A 425 6.56 8.04 -2.09
N CYS A 426 7.78 8.57 -1.90
CA CYS A 426 8.99 8.14 -2.60
C CYS A 426 9.75 7.02 -1.88
N LEU A 427 9.36 6.67 -0.65
CA LEU A 427 10.02 5.64 0.16
C LEU A 427 9.62 4.25 -0.30
N ASN A 428 10.14 3.86 -1.47
CA ASN A 428 9.78 2.62 -2.16
C ASN A 428 11.05 1.82 -2.52
N GLN A 429 11.95 1.69 -1.55
CA GLN A 429 13.19 0.92 -1.55
C GLN A 429 14.34 1.41 -2.45
N TYR A 430 14.11 1.66 -3.74
CA TYR A 430 15.20 1.97 -4.68
C TYR A 430 14.74 2.78 -5.90
N GLY A 431 15.71 3.41 -6.57
CA GLY A 431 15.52 4.17 -7.81
C GLY A 431 16.65 3.91 -8.81
N ARG A 432 16.47 4.38 -10.05
CA ARG A 432 17.44 4.29 -11.13
C ARG A 432 18.14 5.63 -11.32
N LEU A 433 19.40 5.72 -10.91
CA LEU A 433 20.29 6.86 -11.14
C LEU A 433 20.63 6.95 -12.62
N LEU A 434 20.36 8.10 -13.23
CA LEU A 434 20.68 8.39 -14.62
C LEU A 434 22.05 9.07 -14.70
N ASP A 435 23.06 8.30 -15.11
CA ASP A 435 24.35 8.83 -15.55
C ASP A 435 24.50 8.54 -17.06
N PHE A 436 24.19 9.54 -17.89
CA PHE A 436 24.28 9.42 -19.34
C PHE A 436 25.73 9.39 -19.90
N LYS A 437 26.75 9.50 -19.03
CA LYS A 437 28.16 9.35 -19.40
C LYS A 437 28.66 7.93 -19.10
N ASN A 438 28.43 7.44 -17.89
CA ASN A 438 28.97 6.16 -17.42
C ASN A 438 27.96 5.00 -17.46
N GLY A 439 26.69 5.29 -17.76
CA GLY A 439 25.58 4.33 -17.72
C GLY A 439 24.79 4.43 -16.41
N SER A 440 23.49 4.16 -16.48
CA SER A 440 22.61 4.22 -15.31
C SER A 440 22.81 3.06 -14.35
N SER A 441 22.51 3.29 -13.06
CA SER A 441 22.65 2.30 -11.99
C SER A 441 21.48 2.32 -11.00
N TRP A 442 21.36 1.30 -10.18
CA TRP A 442 20.39 1.28 -9.08
C TRP A 442 20.97 1.99 -7.86
N VAL A 443 20.14 2.76 -7.16
CA VAL A 443 20.47 3.41 -5.88
C VAL A 443 19.38 3.13 -4.87
N ASP A 444 19.77 2.95 -3.61
CA ASP A 444 18.82 2.71 -2.52
C ASP A 444 18.16 4.01 -2.06
N ILE A 445 16.87 3.94 -1.78
CA ILE A 445 16.09 5.02 -1.19
C ILE A 445 15.92 4.68 0.29
N LYS A 446 16.80 5.25 1.11
CA LYS A 446 16.80 5.02 2.55
C LYS A 446 16.82 6.34 3.30
N PRO A 447 15.80 6.63 4.13
CA PRO A 447 15.82 7.77 5.03
C PRO A 447 17.08 7.76 5.90
N GLN A 448 17.76 8.90 5.99
CA GLN A 448 19.03 9.02 6.75
C GLN A 448 18.79 9.35 8.22
N ARG A 449 17.59 9.81 8.58
CA ARG A 449 17.24 10.23 9.95
C ARG A 449 16.05 9.45 10.46
N ASN A 450 16.06 9.18 11.76
CA ASN A 450 14.92 8.60 12.46
C ASN A 450 13.82 9.64 12.62
N SER A 451 12.58 9.22 12.46
CA SER A 451 11.42 10.02 12.87
C SER A 451 11.14 9.75 14.34
N SER A 452 10.82 10.81 15.10
CA SER A 452 10.43 10.63 16.49
C SER A 452 9.33 11.56 16.95
N TYR A 453 8.50 11.06 17.86
CA TYR A 453 7.77 11.89 18.82
C TYR A 453 8.45 11.82 20.18
N PHE A 454 8.64 12.99 20.79
CA PHE A 454 9.12 13.12 22.16
C PHE A 454 8.16 14.03 22.93
N PHE A 455 7.38 13.46 23.84
CA PHE A 455 6.44 14.18 24.68
C PHE A 455 6.99 14.25 26.10
N ARG A 456 7.01 15.46 26.65
CA ARG A 456 7.33 15.72 28.05
C ARG A 456 6.18 16.44 28.71
N GLU A 457 5.71 15.90 29.84
CA GLU A 457 4.65 16.50 30.64
C GLU A 457 5.00 16.56 32.12
N GLU A 458 4.73 17.71 32.71
CA GLU A 458 4.85 17.97 34.15
C GLU A 458 3.44 18.18 34.71
N LEU A 459 3.00 17.28 35.59
CA LEU A 459 1.66 17.23 36.16
C LEU A 459 1.75 17.49 37.67
N ILE A 460 0.94 18.42 38.15
CA ILE A 460 0.85 18.77 39.58
C ILE A 460 -0.62 18.63 39.99
N LEU A 461 -0.90 17.71 40.90
CA LEU A 461 -2.21 17.57 41.52
C LEU A 461 -2.31 18.56 42.69
N ASP A 462 -3.36 19.37 42.71
CA ASP A 462 -3.62 20.26 43.85
C ASP A 462 -4.66 19.68 44.83
N ASN A 463 -4.79 20.34 45.99
CA ASN A 463 -5.72 19.93 47.05
C ASN A 463 -7.21 20.03 46.65
N ASN A 464 -7.52 20.66 45.51
CA ASN A 464 -8.89 20.76 44.98
C ASN A 464 -9.15 19.70 43.90
N LEU A 465 -8.30 18.67 43.81
CA LEU A 465 -8.38 17.60 42.81
C LEU A 465 -8.28 18.09 41.35
N VAL A 466 -7.60 19.23 41.14
CA VAL A 466 -7.31 19.74 39.80
C VAL A 466 -5.87 19.37 39.43
N LEU A 467 -5.72 18.56 38.39
CA LEU A 467 -4.42 18.24 37.81
C LEU A 467 -4.03 19.32 36.80
N LYS A 468 -2.97 20.08 37.13
CA LYS A 468 -2.41 21.12 36.27
C LYS A 468 -1.21 20.55 35.52
N GLY A 469 -1.18 20.72 34.21
CA GLY A 469 -0.16 20.18 33.33
C GLY A 469 0.60 21.26 32.56
N LYS A 470 1.89 21.04 32.33
CA LYS A 470 2.69 21.70 31.30
C LYS A 470 3.18 20.64 30.31
N ALA A 471 2.91 20.84 29.03
CA ALA A 471 3.31 19.94 27.96
C ALA A 471 4.33 20.59 27.04
N LYS A 472 5.35 19.81 26.67
CA LYS A 472 6.24 20.08 25.54
C LYS A 472 6.29 18.85 24.64
N HIS A 473 5.70 18.96 23.46
CA HIS A 473 5.64 17.90 22.46
C HIS A 473 6.54 18.25 21.28
N ILE A 474 7.52 17.40 21.00
CA ILE A 474 8.51 17.59 19.94
C ILE A 474 8.33 16.51 18.88
N SER A 475 8.44 16.89 17.61
CA SER A 475 8.42 15.97 16.47
C SER A 475 9.58 16.23 15.52
N THR A 476 10.11 15.16 14.94
CA THR A 476 11.26 15.17 14.02
C THR A 476 11.02 14.25 12.81
N GLY A 477 11.82 14.43 11.75
CA GLY A 477 11.76 13.62 10.54
C GLY A 477 10.39 13.71 9.85
N TYR A 478 9.81 12.56 9.53
CA TYR A 478 8.51 12.51 8.85
C TYR A 478 7.35 13.03 9.72
N HIS A 479 7.44 12.94 11.05
CA HIS A 479 6.41 13.48 11.93
C HIS A 479 6.35 15.01 11.89
N SER A 480 7.51 15.68 11.90
CA SER A 480 7.55 17.14 11.74
C SER A 480 7.13 17.56 10.35
N TYR A 481 7.55 16.83 9.31
CA TYR A 481 7.11 17.06 7.93
C TYR A 481 5.58 17.00 7.81
N ASP A 482 4.94 15.93 8.32
CA ASP A 482 3.49 15.77 8.25
C ASP A 482 2.74 16.85 9.06
N LYS A 483 3.29 17.27 10.23
CA LYS A 483 2.72 18.38 11.01
C LYS A 483 2.82 19.71 10.29
N ARG A 484 3.98 20.04 9.70
CA ARG A 484 4.18 21.25 8.91
C ARG A 484 3.24 21.28 7.70
N LYS A 485 3.13 20.16 7.00
CA LYS A 485 2.21 20.02 5.87
C LYS A 485 0.75 20.27 6.26
N LYS A 486 0.31 19.70 7.39
CA LYS A 486 -1.02 19.99 7.94
C LYS A 486 -1.16 21.45 8.35
N PHE A 487 -0.14 22.02 8.99
CA PHE A 487 -0.11 23.42 9.41
C PHE A 487 -0.14 24.40 8.23
N ASP A 488 0.53 24.11 7.11
CA ASP A 488 0.51 24.95 5.92
C ASP A 488 -0.83 24.91 5.17
N GLN A 489 -1.62 23.85 5.36
CA GLN A 489 -2.93 23.68 4.74
C GLN A 489 -4.07 24.38 5.49
N ILE A 490 -3.88 24.73 6.77
CA ILE A 490 -4.92 25.34 7.61
C ILE A 490 -4.36 26.55 8.38
N ASN A 491 -5.21 27.44 8.90
CA ASN A 491 -4.71 28.52 9.77
C ASN A 491 -4.33 27.99 11.16
N LYS A 492 -3.53 28.78 11.89
CA LYS A 492 -3.03 28.46 13.22
C LYS A 492 -4.15 28.13 14.20
N GLU A 493 -5.24 28.89 14.18
CA GLU A 493 -6.39 28.71 15.07
C GLU A 493 -7.08 27.36 14.84
N SER A 494 -7.23 26.95 13.58
CA SER A 494 -7.79 25.66 13.20
C SER A 494 -6.87 24.50 13.60
N PHE A 495 -5.56 24.68 13.46
CA PHE A 495 -4.56 23.71 13.91
C PHE A 495 -4.65 23.49 15.43
N ILE A 496 -4.69 24.58 16.21
CA ILE A 496 -4.86 24.52 17.67
C ILE A 496 -6.19 23.87 18.05
N THR A 497 -7.27 24.21 17.34
CA THR A 497 -8.60 23.62 17.58
C THR A 497 -8.59 22.11 17.35
N ASN A 498 -7.92 21.65 16.29
CA ASN A 498 -7.76 20.21 16.02
C ASN A 498 -6.97 19.50 17.12
N ILE A 499 -5.93 20.14 17.68
CA ILE A 499 -5.20 19.58 18.82
C ILE A 499 -6.09 19.52 20.05
N LYS A 500 -6.88 20.55 20.34
CA LYS A 500 -7.84 20.52 21.45
C LYS A 500 -8.84 19.37 21.32
N LYS A 501 -9.39 19.16 20.11
CA LYS A 501 -10.28 18.02 19.81
C LYS A 501 -9.61 16.65 19.92
N GLN A 502 -8.30 16.57 19.71
CA GLN A 502 -7.59 15.30 19.89
C GLN A 502 -7.36 14.95 21.36
N ASN A 503 -7.48 15.92 22.26
CA ASN A 503 -7.20 15.85 23.70
C ASN A 503 -8.41 16.30 24.53
N GLU A 504 -9.61 15.78 24.24
CA GLU A 504 -10.87 16.16 24.90
C GLU A 504 -10.89 15.90 26.41
N SER A 505 -9.98 15.06 26.92
CA SER A 505 -9.81 14.77 28.34
C SER A 505 -9.16 15.90 29.14
N VAL A 506 -8.65 16.94 28.49
CA VAL A 506 -7.98 18.08 29.15
C VAL A 506 -8.40 19.43 28.56
N ALA A 507 -8.49 20.45 29.41
CA ALA A 507 -8.71 21.83 29.00
C ALA A 507 -7.36 22.51 28.71
N ILE A 508 -7.03 22.71 27.43
CA ILE A 508 -5.75 23.30 26.98
C ILE A 508 -5.80 24.84 26.95
N THR A 509 -4.78 25.46 27.54
CA THR A 509 -4.51 26.91 27.61
C THR A 509 -3.06 27.21 27.17
N ASP A 510 -2.75 28.49 26.92
CA ASP A 510 -1.38 28.99 26.62
C ASP A 510 -0.62 28.23 25.51
N PHE A 511 -1.32 27.90 24.41
CA PHE A 511 -0.73 27.11 23.33
C PHE A 511 0.21 27.92 22.44
N SER A 512 1.41 27.41 22.22
CA SER A 512 2.42 27.98 21.31
C SER A 512 3.06 26.91 20.43
N ILE A 513 3.51 27.34 19.25
CA ILE A 513 4.23 26.51 18.29
C ILE A 513 5.59 27.18 18.05
N LYS A 514 6.66 26.38 17.98
CA LYS A 514 7.98 26.85 17.56
C LYS A 514 8.43 26.13 16.30
N ASN A 515 9.24 26.86 15.54
CA ASN A 515 9.87 26.42 14.30
C ASN A 515 8.88 26.03 13.21
N GLU A 516 7.63 26.48 13.17
CA GLU A 516 6.57 26.02 12.25
C GLU A 516 6.91 26.09 10.75
N LYS A 517 7.89 26.92 10.36
CA LYS A 517 8.42 27.04 8.97
C LYS A 517 9.87 26.58 8.79
N ASP A 518 10.64 26.42 9.86
CA ASP A 518 12.06 26.05 9.80
C ASP A 518 12.23 24.52 9.73
N THR A 519 12.32 23.96 8.52
CA THR A 519 12.36 22.51 8.27
C THR A 519 13.61 21.80 8.80
N GLU A 520 14.68 22.55 9.13
CA GLU A 520 15.90 21.99 9.71
C GLU A 520 15.81 21.81 11.24
N LYS A 521 14.74 22.33 11.85
CA LYS A 521 14.48 22.22 13.28
C LYS A 521 13.25 21.36 13.59
N PRO A 522 13.22 20.72 14.78
CA PRO A 522 12.04 20.02 15.25
C PRO A 522 10.82 20.94 15.32
N PHE A 523 9.65 20.39 15.02
CA PHE A 523 8.38 21.09 15.23
C PHE A 523 7.96 20.89 16.69
N GLU A 524 7.83 21.99 17.44
CA GLU A 524 7.56 21.96 18.88
C GLU A 524 6.21 22.58 19.20
N GLU A 525 5.43 21.91 20.04
CA GLU A 525 4.16 22.38 20.60
C GLU A 525 4.35 22.51 22.12
N GLU A 526 4.09 23.68 22.68
CA GLU A 526 4.16 23.93 24.13
C GLU A 526 2.82 24.50 24.60
N PHE A 527 2.25 23.92 25.66
CA PHE A 527 0.95 24.37 26.19
C PHE A 527 0.78 24.01 27.66
N THR A 528 -0.15 24.70 28.32
CA THR A 528 -0.63 24.35 29.65
C THR A 528 -2.00 23.67 29.55
N PHE A 529 -2.36 22.84 30.52
CA PHE A 529 -3.68 22.24 30.55
C PHE A 529 -4.16 21.96 31.96
N ARG A 530 -5.48 21.74 32.10
CA ARG A 530 -6.10 21.31 33.36
C ARG A 530 -7.03 20.13 33.13
N ARG A 531 -7.09 19.24 34.12
CA ARG A 531 -8.03 18.12 34.18
C ARG A 531 -8.55 18.00 35.60
N ASN A 532 -9.87 18.02 35.76
CA ASN A 532 -10.49 17.70 37.04
C ASN A 532 -10.39 16.19 37.25
N ILE A 533 -10.03 15.76 38.45
CA ILE A 533 -9.99 14.35 38.83
C ILE A 533 -11.07 14.11 39.88
N GLU A 534 -11.70 12.94 39.79
CA GLU A 534 -12.69 12.49 40.77
C GLU A 534 -12.02 11.64 41.85
N GLU A 535 -12.48 11.80 43.08
CA GLU A 535 -12.13 10.96 44.21
C GLU A 535 -13.27 9.97 44.44
N ILE A 536 -12.93 8.68 44.53
CA ILE A 536 -13.87 7.57 44.74
C ILE A 536 -13.32 6.76 45.90
N ASP A 537 -14.12 6.56 46.95
CA ASP A 537 -13.73 5.78 48.15
C ASP A 537 -12.39 6.23 48.79
N ASN A 538 -12.17 7.55 48.85
CA ASN A 538 -10.93 8.20 49.32
C ASN A 538 -9.69 7.90 48.44
N GLU A 539 -9.88 7.48 47.20
CA GLU A 539 -8.83 7.19 46.24
C GLU A 539 -8.98 8.04 44.97
N ILE A 540 -7.84 8.47 44.45
CA ILE A 540 -7.72 9.32 43.27
C ILE A 540 -7.04 8.51 42.18
N TYR A 541 -7.69 8.41 41.04
CA TYR A 541 -7.22 7.62 39.89
C TYR A 541 -6.67 8.54 38.80
N ILE A 542 -5.35 8.48 38.58
CA ILE A 542 -4.65 9.32 37.61
C ILE A 542 -4.30 8.47 36.37
N LYS A 543 -4.90 8.80 35.23
CA LYS A 543 -4.44 8.35 33.91
C LYS A 543 -3.29 9.24 33.44
N PRO A 544 -2.03 8.78 33.40
CA PRO A 544 -0.89 9.66 33.19
C PRO A 544 -0.82 10.17 31.75
N PHE A 545 -1.14 9.34 30.76
CA PHE A 545 -1.09 9.72 29.35
C PHE A 545 -2.24 10.66 28.99
N THR A 546 -1.94 11.93 28.69
CA THR A 546 -2.96 12.85 28.17
C THR A 546 -3.20 12.64 26.68
N ARG A 547 -2.15 12.25 25.94
CA ARG A 547 -2.20 11.97 24.52
C ARG A 547 -1.51 10.63 24.17
N PRO A 548 -2.22 9.49 24.14
CA PRO A 548 -1.65 8.24 23.66
C PRO A 548 -1.13 8.40 22.22
N PHE A 549 0.00 7.77 21.89
CA PHE A 549 0.52 7.72 20.53
C PHE A 549 -0.35 6.83 19.64
N PHE A 550 -0.90 5.75 20.21
CA PHE A 550 -1.72 4.76 19.53
C PHE A 550 -3.00 4.47 20.34
N LYS A 551 -4.13 5.02 19.89
CA LYS A 551 -5.43 4.79 20.55
C LYS A 551 -5.98 3.39 20.34
N GLU A 552 -5.68 2.80 19.18
CA GLU A 552 -6.13 1.48 18.75
C GLU A 552 -5.02 0.74 17.99
N ASN A 553 -5.17 -0.57 17.84
CA ASN A 553 -4.23 -1.38 17.06
C ASN A 553 -4.50 -1.17 15.56
N PRO A 554 -3.51 -0.71 14.76
CA PRO A 554 -3.67 -0.54 13.31
C PRO A 554 -3.77 -1.87 12.56
N PHE A 555 -3.40 -2.99 13.19
CA PHE A 555 -3.41 -4.33 12.61
C PHE A 555 -4.64 -5.12 13.06
N ARG A 556 -5.57 -5.32 12.12
CA ARG A 556 -6.88 -5.92 12.37
C ARG A 556 -7.03 -7.31 11.77
N LEU A 557 -6.33 -7.59 10.66
CA LEU A 557 -6.41 -8.90 9.99
C LEU A 557 -5.98 -10.05 10.92
N ASN A 558 -6.54 -11.23 10.69
CA ASN A 558 -6.10 -12.45 11.37
C ASN A 558 -4.79 -12.95 10.78
N GLU A 559 -4.67 -12.91 9.45
CA GLU A 559 -3.47 -13.27 8.71
C GLU A 559 -3.19 -12.22 7.64
N ARG A 560 -1.90 -11.91 7.40
CA ARG A 560 -1.43 -10.97 6.38
C ARG A 560 -0.31 -11.63 5.59
N THR A 561 -0.48 -11.74 4.28
CA THR A 561 0.50 -12.41 3.38
C THR A 561 1.51 -11.45 2.77
N TYR A 562 1.48 -10.19 3.15
CA TYR A 562 2.35 -9.12 2.63
C TYR A 562 3.01 -8.35 3.77
N PRO A 563 4.21 -7.76 3.54
CA PRO A 563 4.98 -7.10 4.59
C PRO A 563 4.27 -5.86 5.15
N VAL A 564 4.68 -5.47 6.35
CA VAL A 564 4.39 -4.15 6.95
C VAL A 564 5.57 -3.23 6.64
N ASP A 565 5.32 -2.16 5.90
CA ASP A 565 6.31 -1.18 5.47
C ASP A 565 5.93 0.21 6.00
N PHE A 566 6.60 0.65 7.07
CA PHE A 566 6.46 1.99 7.66
C PHE A 566 7.19 3.08 6.86
N GLY A 567 7.99 2.74 5.86
CA GLY A 567 8.78 3.66 5.04
C GLY A 567 10.02 4.24 5.73
N TYR A 568 9.99 4.43 7.06
CA TYR A 568 11.10 4.95 7.86
C TYR A 568 11.14 4.34 9.27
N GLN A 569 12.30 4.39 9.91
CA GLN A 569 12.45 4.00 11.33
C GLN A 569 11.80 5.04 12.23
N ASN A 570 11.15 4.56 13.29
CA ASN A 570 10.28 5.39 14.10
C ASN A 570 10.50 5.16 15.61
N SER A 571 10.34 6.20 16.39
CA SER A 571 10.45 6.13 17.85
C SER A 571 9.50 7.10 18.54
N TYR A 572 9.01 6.68 19.70
CA TYR A 572 8.06 7.42 20.50
C TYR A 572 8.57 7.40 21.93
N THR A 573 8.64 8.56 22.57
CA THR A 573 9.05 8.70 23.97
C THR A 573 8.07 9.61 24.68
N TYR A 574 7.57 9.16 25.82
CA TYR A 574 6.72 9.93 26.71
C TYR A 574 7.38 9.98 28.09
N LEU A 575 7.76 11.17 28.52
CA LEU A 575 8.28 11.44 29.85
C LEU A 575 7.22 12.21 30.63
N ILE A 576 6.78 11.66 31.75
CA ILE A 576 5.76 12.28 32.59
C ILE A 576 6.30 12.36 34.00
N SER A 577 6.18 13.53 34.62
CA SER A 577 6.39 13.69 36.06
C SER A 577 5.07 14.07 36.71
N ILE A 578 4.74 13.40 37.80
CA ILE A 578 3.52 13.63 38.58
C ILE A 578 3.93 14.00 39.98
N GLU A 579 3.50 15.17 40.44
CA GLU A 579 3.68 15.64 41.80
C GLU A 579 2.33 15.67 42.50
N ILE A 580 2.26 15.03 43.67
CA ILE A 580 1.08 15.03 44.54
C ILE A 580 1.30 16.00 45.72
N PRO A 581 0.22 16.60 46.27
CA PRO A 581 0.36 17.54 47.36
C PRO A 581 0.72 16.84 48.67
N GLU A 582 1.14 17.62 49.67
CA GLU A 582 1.33 17.10 51.02
C GLU A 582 0.04 16.48 51.57
N GLY A 583 0.17 15.44 52.40
CA GLY A 583 -0.98 14.68 52.89
C GLY A 583 -1.56 13.70 51.86
N TYR A 584 -0.85 13.41 50.78
CA TYR A 584 -1.18 12.35 49.83
C TYR A 584 -0.02 11.38 49.62
N ASP A 585 -0.35 10.14 49.26
CA ASP A 585 0.61 9.10 48.96
C ASP A 585 0.21 8.28 47.72
N PHE A 586 1.19 7.80 46.95
CA PHE A 586 0.97 6.83 45.87
C PHE A 586 0.78 5.44 46.49
N ILE A 587 -0.40 4.85 46.35
CA ILE A 587 -0.74 3.55 46.95
C ILE A 587 -0.72 2.40 45.95
N ASP A 588 -0.92 2.67 44.66
CA ASP A 588 -0.75 1.69 43.58
C ASP A 588 -0.04 2.33 42.40
N ILE A 589 1.09 1.73 42.02
CA ILE A 589 1.91 2.12 40.88
C ILE A 589 2.09 0.87 40.02
N PRO A 590 1.75 0.92 38.73
CA PRO A 590 1.92 -0.23 37.84
C PRO A 590 3.37 -0.72 37.79
N LYS A 591 3.54 -2.01 37.50
CA LYS A 591 4.87 -2.61 37.36
C LYS A 591 5.57 -2.10 36.10
N ASN A 592 6.90 -2.06 36.16
CA ASN A 592 7.73 -1.79 34.99
C ASN A 592 7.59 -2.95 33.99
N ILE A 593 7.32 -2.63 32.73
CA ILE A 593 7.14 -3.61 31.65
C ILE A 593 8.14 -3.29 30.53
N GLY A 594 8.71 -4.32 29.94
CA GLY A 594 9.57 -4.21 28.77
C GLY A 594 9.44 -5.42 27.87
N TYR A 595 9.25 -5.19 26.58
CA TYR A 595 9.15 -6.23 25.58
C TYR A 595 9.92 -5.84 24.32
N THR A 596 10.64 -6.81 23.75
CA THR A 596 11.44 -6.65 22.53
C THR A 596 11.11 -7.79 21.59
N ILE A 597 10.71 -7.46 20.37
CA ILE A 597 10.39 -8.46 19.35
C ILE A 597 11.68 -9.09 18.77
N PRO A 598 11.59 -10.25 18.10
CA PRO A 598 12.76 -10.95 17.57
C PRO A 598 13.67 -10.08 16.71
N ASN A 599 14.97 -10.40 16.71
CA ASN A 599 16.03 -9.64 16.03
C ASN A 599 16.14 -8.17 16.47
N LYS A 600 15.58 -7.81 17.63
CA LYS A 600 15.55 -6.44 18.18
C LYS A 600 14.95 -5.42 17.21
N LEU A 601 14.04 -5.85 16.34
CA LEU A 601 13.43 -4.97 15.33
C LEU A 601 12.41 -3.98 15.94
N GLY A 602 12.01 -4.18 17.18
CA GLY A 602 11.10 -3.29 17.89
C GLY A 602 11.19 -3.48 19.39
N THR A 603 10.87 -2.44 20.16
CA THR A 603 10.91 -2.47 21.62
C THR A 603 9.87 -1.54 22.20
N VAL A 604 9.14 -1.99 23.21
CA VAL A 604 8.24 -1.17 24.04
C VAL A 604 8.66 -1.32 25.49
N LYS A 605 8.77 -0.21 26.21
CA LYS A 605 9.11 -0.16 27.63
C LYS A 605 8.27 0.90 28.33
N ILE A 606 7.84 0.61 29.54
CA ILE A 606 7.31 1.59 30.49
C ILE A 606 7.97 1.36 31.84
N GLY A 607 8.49 2.44 32.43
CA GLY A 607 9.13 2.43 33.73
C GLY A 607 8.61 3.54 34.63
N PHE A 608 8.45 3.22 35.90
CA PHE A 608 8.00 4.09 36.96
C PHE A 608 9.11 4.21 38.02
N GLN A 609 9.40 5.43 38.46
CA GLN A 609 10.38 5.71 39.49
C GLN A 609 9.82 6.75 40.46
N ARG A 610 9.61 6.35 41.71
CA ARG A 610 9.09 7.21 42.76
C ARG A 610 10.23 7.87 43.55
N ASN A 611 10.09 9.15 43.85
CA ASN A 611 10.96 9.90 44.75
C ASN A 611 10.09 10.83 45.63
N GLY A 612 9.82 10.41 46.86
CA GLY A 612 8.94 11.14 47.77
C GLY A 612 7.52 11.31 47.22
N ASN A 613 7.09 12.57 47.06
CA ASN A 613 5.80 12.99 46.50
C ASN A 613 5.82 13.13 44.96
N LYS A 614 6.91 12.74 44.29
CA LYS A 614 7.00 12.75 42.82
C LYS A 614 7.11 11.34 42.26
N LEU A 615 6.41 11.11 41.16
CA LEU A 615 6.48 9.89 40.36
C LEU A 615 6.91 10.23 38.94
N MET A 616 8.00 9.62 38.48
CA MET A 616 8.48 9.73 37.10
C MET A 616 8.06 8.50 36.31
N LEU A 617 7.49 8.73 35.13
CA LEU A 617 7.13 7.72 34.15
C LEU A 617 7.95 7.95 32.88
N ASN A 618 8.57 6.89 32.38
CA ASN A 618 9.27 6.87 31.10
C ASN A 618 8.72 5.74 30.22
N HIS A 619 7.96 6.12 29.20
CA HIS A 619 7.42 5.21 28.19
C HIS A 619 8.18 5.39 26.87
N ARG A 620 8.69 4.30 26.29
CA ARG A 620 9.45 4.32 25.04
C ARG A 620 9.03 3.20 24.11
N ILE A 621 8.72 3.56 22.88
CA ILE A 621 8.46 2.64 21.76
C ILE A 621 9.52 2.90 20.69
N ALA A 622 10.10 1.86 20.12
CA ALA A 622 11.04 1.95 19.02
C ALA A 622 10.70 0.91 17.96
N PHE A 623 10.65 1.35 16.70
CA PHE A 623 10.58 0.53 15.50
C PHE A 623 11.92 0.68 14.77
N ASN A 624 12.82 -0.27 15.01
CA ASN A 624 14.19 -0.27 14.50
C ASN A 624 14.29 -0.74 13.05
N SER A 625 13.18 -1.10 12.42
CA SER A 625 13.09 -1.34 10.98
C SER A 625 11.98 -0.49 10.40
N SER A 626 12.12 -0.09 9.13
CA SER A 626 11.03 0.45 8.34
C SER A 626 10.25 -0.65 7.61
N TYR A 627 10.79 -1.87 7.53
CA TYR A 627 10.23 -2.97 6.77
C TYR A 627 10.22 -4.24 7.61
N TYR A 628 9.05 -4.86 7.72
CA TYR A 628 8.82 -6.10 8.45
C TYR A 628 8.20 -7.11 7.49
N PRO A 629 8.90 -8.22 7.19
CA PRO A 629 8.36 -9.34 6.43
C PRO A 629 7.03 -9.86 6.99
N SER A 630 6.22 -10.53 6.17
CA SER A 630 4.88 -11.00 6.58
C SER A 630 4.90 -11.94 7.78
N GLU A 631 6.00 -12.66 8.02
CA GLU A 631 6.15 -13.57 9.16
C GLU A 631 6.15 -12.83 10.51
N TYR A 632 6.42 -11.52 10.51
CA TYR A 632 6.38 -10.68 11.70
C TYR A 632 4.97 -10.18 12.04
N TYR A 633 3.96 -10.40 11.19
CA TYR A 633 2.66 -9.75 11.35
C TYR A 633 1.98 -10.07 12.68
N SER A 634 1.91 -11.36 13.06
CA SER A 634 1.30 -11.77 14.33
C SER A 634 2.04 -11.16 15.54
N ILE A 635 3.37 -11.13 15.49
CA ILE A 635 4.21 -10.51 16.52
C ILE A 635 3.97 -9.01 16.60
N LEU A 636 3.85 -8.32 15.45
CA LEU A 636 3.56 -6.89 15.40
C LEU A 636 2.17 -6.59 15.93
N LYS A 637 1.17 -7.42 15.61
CA LYS A 637 -0.20 -7.26 16.14
C LYS A 637 -0.20 -7.33 17.67
N GLU A 638 0.45 -8.33 18.26
CA GLU A 638 0.58 -8.42 19.72
C GLU A 638 1.45 -7.30 20.33
N PHE A 639 2.49 -6.87 19.61
CA PHE A 639 3.31 -5.73 20.02
C PHE A 639 2.47 -4.43 20.12
N PHE A 640 1.59 -4.18 19.15
CA PHE A 640 0.68 -3.04 19.18
C PHE A 640 -0.45 -3.21 20.21
N ASN A 641 -0.97 -4.43 20.43
CA ASN A 641 -1.90 -4.69 21.53
C ASN A 641 -1.29 -4.27 22.87
N LEU A 642 -0.04 -4.66 23.14
CA LEU A 642 0.67 -4.29 24.36
C LEU A 642 0.89 -2.77 24.47
N ILE A 643 1.24 -2.09 23.37
CA ILE A 643 1.37 -0.62 23.35
C ILE A 643 0.04 0.05 23.73
N VAL A 644 -1.04 -0.33 23.05
CA VAL A 644 -2.38 0.24 23.26
C VAL A 644 -2.86 -0.03 24.69
N GLN A 645 -2.64 -1.23 25.21
CA GLN A 645 -2.94 -1.59 26.59
C GLN A 645 -2.15 -0.70 27.57
N ILE A 646 -0.84 -0.52 27.36
CA ILE A 646 -0.02 0.36 28.21
C ILE A 646 -0.59 1.78 28.19
N GLU A 647 -0.85 2.35 27.01
CA GLU A 647 -1.24 3.75 26.90
C GLU A 647 -2.67 4.03 27.38
N ASN A 648 -3.60 3.07 27.22
CA ASN A 648 -5.01 3.25 27.58
C ASN A 648 -5.35 2.81 29.01
N ASP A 649 -4.67 1.77 29.52
CA ASP A 649 -5.06 1.10 30.77
C ASP A 649 -4.13 1.43 31.95
N THR A 650 -3.01 2.14 31.71
CA THR A 650 -2.16 2.60 32.82
C THR A 650 -2.94 3.54 33.73
N LEU A 651 -3.05 3.15 34.99
CA LEU A 651 -3.73 3.88 36.04
C LEU A 651 -2.82 3.96 37.28
N ILE A 652 -2.72 5.14 37.88
CA ILE A 652 -1.94 5.37 39.11
C ILE A 652 -2.93 5.77 40.20
N THR A 653 -2.85 5.12 41.36
CA THR A 653 -3.75 5.39 42.47
C THR A 653 -3.04 6.18 43.56
N VAL A 654 -3.66 7.28 43.96
CA VAL A 654 -3.21 8.19 45.01
C VAL A 654 -4.26 8.23 46.11
N LYS A 655 -3.84 8.32 47.37
CA LYS A 655 -4.74 8.37 48.53
C LYS A 655 -4.30 9.45 49.49
N LYS A 656 -5.27 10.10 50.14
CA LYS A 656 -4.99 11.04 51.21
C LYS A 656 -4.45 10.30 52.43
N THR A 657 -3.26 10.64 52.89
CA THR A 657 -2.70 10.16 54.15
C THR A 657 -3.35 10.92 55.30
N SER A 658 -3.87 10.14 56.27
CA SER A 658 -4.60 10.66 57.44
C SER A 658 -3.71 11.46 58.37
#